data_AF-A0A4P6JPX7-F1
#
_entry.id   AF-A0A4P6JPX7-F1
#
_cell.length_a   1.000
_cell.length_b   1.000
_cell.length_c   1.000
_cell.angle_alpha   90.00
_cell.angle_beta   90.00
_cell.angle_gamma   90.00
#
_symmetry.space_group_name_H-M   'P 1'
#
loop_
_entity.id
_entity.type
_entity.pdbx_description
1 polymer ?
#
loop_
_entity_poly.entity_id
_entity_poly.type
_entity_poly.pdbx_seq_one_letter_code
_entity_poly.pdbx_strand_id
1 'polypeptide(L)'
;MRKVEGIEKLKDPLQYSPEMIGVSYMDSIEIGSFGELLRAYRKKRHMKQQVLAAQLGVHYNTISKWERGLCLPDSKGMVIELAKLLWLNERETRLLLEASLTALSPYWLVPYQRNPFFAGRRELVDKLHNLLNAKAKKVARPCALTGLGGIGKTQLALEYAYRYANEYHAVFWVAAETQESILSSFLAIANLLRLAESEEKDQLRTLQAVLRWLSTHKEWLLIFDNVEDLALLKQYFPTARQGAIILTTRLHGMEGLAYPLNLSALSAKEGFHFLLLRSGLLDTLEADSEYAKRTQTIANLLVQDMEGLPLALDQAGAYIEFTKCSLADYRGMFQSDRIKLLNERSELAAHPLSVVKTFLLSFEQLTRVNAVAAELLKICALLAPEAIPEEFFTQGGPHLSSQLAEVTQDPYLFNQMIGAILSYSLLTRQQQSHTFSMHRLVQAVLRETMSGEEQKQWQENILVALEAIFPMTTGTGSDCGRLISQAFACVHACSTWQYSSLILASLLYKMADYLRSRADYGQAETLYKQALEMREEKLGAHHLDMAPLLCDLGNLYREQGKYERAEKLYQQALEIQRQEPGVQQLKIASSLKALANLYRRQGKFKQAGHVYQQVLEIQEQALGPDHLETACVHNGLAIVNCNQGNYQRAEQFSQYALRVLEGALGSKHPDVASALNNQAIVYYEQGKYEQAEELYQRSRSIREEVLGLDHPDTIASISNLAGLYCEQGKYAQAEELSLHARSQWVQALGADHPDTAYPLLNLARIAHGRGNYEQAEALYKQTLEIWERTLGTEHPDVAEALNYLANLYYQRDEYQQAEVLYQRALFIREVHLPPRHLLIAQTLYDFAMLRQAQSRNEEALALYQRALDIRQEIVGWHDPRTNEVCKRIRILQGKSQEE
;
A
#
# COMPACT_ATOMS: atom_id res chain seq x y z
N MET A 1 -45.47 -65.24 14.89
CA MET A 1 -44.99 -66.56 15.32
C MET A 1 -43.65 -66.38 16.03
N ARG A 2 -43.55 -66.88 17.28
CA ARG A 2 -42.37 -67.03 18.18
C ARG A 2 -41.70 -65.71 18.65
N LYS A 3 -41.89 -65.30 19.92
CA LYS A 3 -41.19 -65.71 21.17
C LYS A 3 -39.73 -65.22 21.21
N VAL A 4 -39.13 -64.71 22.28
CA VAL A 4 -39.46 -64.34 23.69
C VAL A 4 -38.10 -63.95 24.34
N GLU A 5 -38.11 -63.16 25.43
CA GLU A 5 -37.03 -62.97 26.45
C GLU A 5 -35.72 -62.26 26.00
N GLY A 6 -35.01 -61.47 26.80
CA GLY A 6 -35.05 -61.23 28.24
C GLY A 6 -33.95 -60.23 28.62
N ILE A 7 -34.18 -59.55 29.74
CA ILE A 7 -33.36 -58.50 30.36
C ILE A 7 -32.20 -59.15 31.15
N GLU A 8 -31.01 -58.54 31.23
CA GLU A 8 -30.29 -58.23 32.50
C GLU A 8 -28.76 -57.94 32.38
N LYS A 9 -28.41 -56.75 32.88
CA LYS A 9 -27.35 -56.39 33.86
C LYS A 9 -25.86 -56.70 33.61
N LEU A 10 -25.13 -55.57 33.59
CA LEU A 10 -23.92 -55.23 34.40
C LEU A 10 -22.74 -56.21 34.43
N LYS A 11 -21.59 -55.75 33.93
CA LYS A 11 -20.33 -55.66 34.70
C LYS A 11 -19.25 -54.93 33.88
N ASP A 12 -18.79 -53.80 34.40
CA ASP A 12 -17.39 -53.37 34.25
C ASP A 12 -16.54 -54.25 35.19
N PRO A 13 -15.24 -54.53 34.91
CA PRO A 13 -14.22 -53.48 34.98
C PRO A 13 -12.99 -53.62 34.06
N LEU A 14 -12.35 -52.47 33.78
CA LEU A 14 -10.91 -52.20 33.70
C LEU A 14 -9.98 -53.39 33.42
N GLN A 15 -9.29 -53.38 32.26
CA GLN A 15 -7.85 -53.68 32.19
C GLN A 15 -7.23 -53.45 30.79
N TYR A 16 -5.99 -52.98 30.82
CA TYR A 16 -4.97 -52.84 29.77
C TYR A 16 -4.85 -51.51 29.00
N SER A 17 -3.86 -50.77 29.49
CA SER A 17 -3.08 -49.67 28.90
C SER A 17 -2.20 -50.14 27.71
N PRO A 18 -1.61 -49.19 26.96
CA PRO A 18 -1.36 -49.27 25.52
C PRO A 18 0.07 -49.70 25.17
N GLU A 19 0.27 -50.25 23.96
CA GLU A 19 1.38 -49.88 23.05
C GLU A 19 1.39 -50.67 21.72
N MET A 20 1.40 -49.89 20.63
CA MET A 20 2.07 -50.07 19.34
C MET A 20 1.83 -51.28 18.41
N ILE A 21 1.24 -50.97 17.25
CA ILE A 21 1.72 -51.08 15.83
C ILE A 21 0.45 -51.26 14.96
N GLY A 22 0.15 -50.56 13.87
CA GLY A 22 0.80 -49.50 13.12
C GLY A 22 -0.18 -48.98 12.06
N VAL A 23 -0.05 -47.69 11.78
CA VAL A 23 -0.57 -46.83 10.70
C VAL A 23 -1.21 -47.52 9.48
N SER A 24 -2.44 -47.12 9.15
CA SER A 24 -2.90 -46.76 7.79
C SER A 24 -4.41 -46.45 7.79
N TYR A 25 -4.81 -45.34 7.16
CA TYR A 25 -6.16 -44.76 7.01
C TYR A 25 -6.70 -43.92 8.19
N MET A 26 -6.18 -42.70 8.41
CA MET A 26 -7.02 -41.56 8.85
C MET A 26 -6.34 -40.17 8.79
N ASP A 27 -5.49 -39.92 7.79
CA ASP A 27 -4.97 -38.58 7.50
C ASP A 27 -5.60 -38.04 6.21
N SER A 28 -6.79 -37.44 6.35
CA SER A 28 -7.34 -36.39 5.46
C SER A 28 -8.80 -36.13 5.85
N ILE A 29 -9.02 -35.41 6.95
CA ILE A 29 -10.26 -34.61 7.04
C ILE A 29 -9.85 -33.24 6.51
N GLU A 30 -10.20 -32.97 5.25
CA GLU A 30 -10.30 -31.60 4.75
C GLU A 30 -11.07 -30.77 5.79
N ILE A 31 -10.58 -29.58 6.13
CA ILE A 31 -11.20 -28.69 7.12
C ILE A 31 -12.56 -28.27 6.57
N GLY A 32 -13.61 -29.03 6.90
CA GLY A 32 -14.99 -28.76 6.50
C GLY A 32 -15.58 -27.60 7.30
N SER A 33 -16.57 -26.94 6.72
CA SER A 33 -17.34 -25.87 7.36
C SER A 33 -17.98 -26.33 8.68
N PHE A 34 -18.34 -25.38 9.57
CA PHE A 34 -19.00 -25.69 10.84
C PHE A 34 -20.20 -26.65 10.68
N GLY A 35 -21.02 -26.44 9.65
CA GLY A 35 -22.18 -27.28 9.37
C GLY A 35 -21.82 -28.72 8.97
N GLU A 36 -20.74 -28.89 8.21
CA GLU A 36 -20.25 -30.21 7.80
C GLU A 36 -19.67 -30.99 8.98
N LEU A 37 -18.86 -30.33 9.81
CA LEU A 37 -18.31 -30.91 11.03
C LEU A 37 -19.42 -31.28 12.02
N LEU A 38 -20.38 -30.38 12.26
CA LEU A 38 -21.52 -30.64 13.14
C LEU A 38 -22.33 -31.86 12.65
N ARG A 39 -22.60 -31.93 11.34
CA ARG A 39 -23.33 -33.05 10.72
C ARG A 39 -22.54 -34.35 10.81
N ALA A 40 -21.24 -34.31 10.57
CA ALA A 40 -20.35 -35.46 10.65
C ALA A 40 -20.31 -36.01 12.09
N TYR A 41 -20.08 -35.15 13.08
CA TYR A 41 -20.03 -35.53 14.49
C TYR A 41 -21.38 -36.04 15.00
N ARG A 42 -22.50 -35.38 14.66
CA ARG A 42 -23.82 -35.88 15.04
C ARG A 42 -24.11 -37.26 14.46
N LYS A 43 -23.79 -37.47 13.17
CA LYS A 43 -23.97 -38.79 12.52
C LYS A 43 -23.06 -39.86 13.14
N LYS A 44 -21.80 -39.52 13.44
CA LYS A 44 -20.83 -40.40 14.13
C LYS A 44 -21.35 -40.86 15.50
N ARG A 45 -22.16 -40.05 16.17
CA ARG A 45 -22.79 -40.37 17.47
C ARG A 45 -24.22 -40.90 17.36
N HIS A 46 -24.69 -41.23 16.14
CA HIS A 46 -26.03 -41.75 15.87
C HIS A 46 -27.20 -40.92 16.43
N MET A 47 -27.00 -39.62 16.65
CA MET A 47 -28.01 -38.76 17.26
C MET A 47 -28.91 -38.14 16.19
N LYS A 48 -30.24 -38.13 16.36
CA LYS A 48 -31.17 -37.45 15.43
C LYS A 48 -31.18 -35.94 15.69
N GLN A 49 -31.37 -35.12 14.65
CA GLN A 49 -31.44 -33.65 14.78
C GLN A 49 -32.50 -33.21 15.80
N GLN A 50 -33.65 -33.90 15.85
CA GLN A 50 -34.75 -33.64 16.80
C GLN A 50 -34.34 -33.86 18.26
N VAL A 51 -33.49 -34.86 18.52
CA VAL A 51 -33.01 -35.19 19.87
C VAL A 51 -32.00 -34.15 20.34
N LEU A 52 -31.05 -33.79 19.48
CA LEU A 52 -30.06 -32.76 19.76
C LEU A 52 -30.74 -31.40 20.00
N ALA A 53 -31.75 -31.06 19.19
CA ALA A 53 -32.54 -29.84 19.34
C ALA A 53 -33.29 -29.80 20.67
N ALA A 54 -33.93 -30.90 21.07
CA ALA A 54 -34.65 -31.01 22.34
C ALA A 54 -33.72 -30.85 23.55
N GLN A 55 -32.51 -31.41 23.50
CA GLN A 55 -31.51 -31.27 24.57
C GLN A 55 -30.92 -29.86 24.68
N LEU A 56 -30.85 -29.13 23.56
CA LEU A 56 -30.42 -27.74 23.51
C LEU A 56 -31.53 -26.73 23.80
N GLY A 57 -32.78 -27.17 23.90
CA GLY A 57 -33.93 -26.27 24.03
C GLY A 57 -34.21 -25.41 22.79
N VAL A 58 -33.82 -25.87 21.60
CA VAL A 58 -34.03 -25.16 20.32
C VAL A 58 -34.96 -25.93 19.39
N HIS A 59 -35.55 -25.25 18.41
CA HIS A 59 -36.38 -25.91 17.40
C HIS A 59 -35.53 -26.77 16.44
N TYR A 60 -36.02 -27.93 15.99
CA TYR A 60 -35.22 -28.86 15.16
C TYR A 60 -34.73 -28.25 13.83
N ASN A 61 -35.49 -27.29 13.27
CA ASN A 61 -35.07 -26.52 12.10
C ASN A 61 -33.77 -25.73 12.33
N THR A 62 -33.46 -25.35 13.57
CA THR A 62 -32.22 -24.64 13.93
C THR A 62 -31.00 -25.54 13.69
N ILE A 63 -31.06 -26.81 14.16
CA ILE A 63 -30.00 -27.79 13.91
C ILE A 63 -29.85 -28.06 12.40
N SER A 64 -30.96 -28.16 11.66
CA SER A 64 -30.90 -28.33 10.21
C SER A 64 -30.34 -27.11 9.47
N LYS A 65 -30.50 -25.89 9.99
CA LYS A 65 -29.90 -24.68 9.40
C LYS A 65 -28.40 -24.64 9.66
N TRP A 66 -27.96 -24.99 10.87
CA TRP A 66 -26.54 -25.11 11.23
C TRP A 66 -25.83 -26.15 10.37
N GLU A 67 -26.39 -27.36 10.21
CA GLU A 67 -25.80 -28.42 9.38
C GLU A 67 -25.73 -28.10 7.88
N ARG A 68 -26.55 -27.13 7.42
CA ARG A 68 -26.55 -26.65 6.02
C ARG A 68 -25.73 -25.37 5.83
N GLY A 69 -25.09 -24.86 6.90
CA GLY A 69 -24.33 -23.61 6.86
C GLY A 69 -25.18 -22.35 6.67
N LEU A 70 -26.48 -22.41 6.94
CA LEU A 70 -27.40 -21.26 6.76
C LEU A 70 -27.34 -20.25 7.91
N CYS A 71 -26.88 -20.66 9.08
CA CYS A 71 -26.57 -19.79 10.23
C CYS A 71 -25.64 -20.55 11.21
N LEU A 72 -25.08 -19.85 12.19
CA LEU A 72 -24.24 -20.43 13.26
C LEU A 72 -24.97 -20.42 14.61
N PRO A 73 -24.45 -21.12 15.63
CA PRO A 73 -24.92 -20.99 17.01
C PRO A 73 -24.64 -19.59 17.57
N ASP A 74 -25.55 -19.07 18.39
CA ASP A 74 -25.54 -17.68 18.86
C ASP A 74 -24.40 -17.35 19.84
N SER A 75 -23.67 -18.35 20.33
CA SER A 75 -22.51 -18.13 21.20
C SER A 75 -21.54 -19.30 21.20
N LYS A 76 -20.28 -19.01 21.59
CA LYS A 76 -19.27 -20.03 21.92
C LYS A 76 -19.79 -20.99 23.00
N GLY A 77 -20.59 -20.50 23.95
CA GLY A 77 -21.23 -21.34 24.97
C GLY A 77 -22.15 -22.39 24.37
N MET A 78 -22.90 -22.03 23.32
CA MET A 78 -23.77 -22.97 22.60
C MET A 78 -22.98 -23.99 21.77
N VAL A 79 -21.82 -23.60 21.21
CA VAL A 79 -20.90 -24.52 20.52
C VAL A 79 -20.25 -25.50 21.50
N ILE A 80 -19.85 -25.01 22.68
CA ILE A 80 -19.32 -25.86 23.76
C ILE A 80 -20.40 -26.81 24.27
N GLU A 81 -21.65 -26.34 24.41
CA GLU A 81 -22.76 -27.19 24.83
C GLU A 81 -23.11 -28.24 23.76
N LEU A 82 -23.05 -27.87 22.47
CA LEU A 82 -23.12 -28.83 21.36
C LEU A 82 -22.01 -29.88 21.45
N ALA A 83 -20.77 -29.46 21.71
CA ALA A 83 -19.64 -30.37 21.84
C ALA A 83 -19.79 -31.32 23.03
N LYS A 84 -20.31 -30.82 24.16
CA LYS A 84 -20.65 -31.62 25.33
C LYS A 84 -21.77 -32.61 25.04
N LEU A 85 -22.87 -32.18 24.42
CA LEU A 85 -24.01 -33.05 24.10
C LEU A 85 -23.65 -34.12 23.05
N LEU A 86 -22.69 -33.83 22.18
CA LEU A 86 -22.15 -34.77 21.18
C LEU A 86 -20.95 -35.59 21.68
N TRP A 87 -20.55 -35.43 22.95
CA TRP A 87 -19.40 -36.11 23.57
C TRP A 87 -18.14 -36.02 22.70
N LEU A 88 -17.81 -34.80 22.26
CA LEU A 88 -16.60 -34.55 21.47
C LEU A 88 -15.37 -34.53 22.36
N ASN A 89 -14.25 -35.06 21.85
CA ASN A 89 -12.97 -34.92 22.53
C ASN A 89 -12.39 -33.51 22.37
N GLU A 90 -11.28 -33.20 23.05
CA GLU A 90 -10.68 -31.86 23.05
C GLU A 90 -10.29 -31.39 21.64
N ARG A 91 -9.76 -32.28 20.79
CA ARG A 91 -9.41 -31.97 19.40
C ARG A 91 -10.64 -31.72 18.52
N GLU A 92 -11.67 -32.56 18.62
CA GLU A 92 -12.93 -32.40 17.88
C GLU A 92 -13.69 -31.15 18.34
N THR A 93 -13.65 -30.84 19.64
CA THR A 93 -14.23 -29.62 20.24
C THR A 93 -13.49 -28.38 19.74
N ARG A 94 -12.16 -28.42 19.71
CA ARG A 94 -11.32 -27.35 19.18
C ARG A 94 -11.58 -27.12 17.69
N LEU A 95 -11.67 -28.18 16.88
CA LEU A 95 -12.00 -28.07 15.46
C LEU A 95 -13.41 -27.51 15.24
N LEU A 96 -14.40 -27.94 16.03
CA LEU A 96 -15.75 -27.41 15.94
C LEU A 96 -15.83 -25.94 16.38
N LEU A 97 -15.03 -25.56 17.38
CA LEU A 97 -14.88 -24.17 17.83
C LEU A 97 -14.17 -23.31 16.79
N GLU A 98 -13.04 -23.76 16.25
CA GLU A 98 -12.30 -23.08 15.17
C GLU A 98 -13.17 -22.94 13.91
N ALA A 99 -13.97 -23.96 13.57
CA ALA A 99 -14.95 -23.90 12.49
C ALA A 99 -16.09 -22.90 12.77
N SER A 100 -16.52 -22.77 14.03
CA SER A 100 -17.47 -21.74 14.43
C SER A 100 -16.88 -20.33 14.44
N LEU A 101 -15.54 -20.21 14.47
CA LEU A 101 -14.78 -18.97 14.43
C LEU A 101 -14.30 -18.61 13.01
N THR A 102 -14.29 -19.55 12.07
CA THR A 102 -13.89 -19.35 10.66
C THR A 102 -15.06 -19.02 9.74
N ALA A 103 -16.29 -19.05 10.25
CA ALA A 103 -17.46 -18.49 9.59
C ALA A 103 -17.67 -17.00 9.97
N LEU A 104 -16.57 -16.25 10.05
CA LEU A 104 -16.63 -14.79 9.99
C LEU A 104 -17.13 -14.40 8.60
N SER A 105 -17.76 -13.22 8.50
CA SER A 105 -18.20 -12.67 7.21
C SER A 105 -17.09 -12.82 6.15
N PRO A 106 -17.43 -13.00 4.85
CA PRO A 106 -16.46 -13.03 3.76
C PRO A 106 -15.55 -11.78 3.71
N TYR A 107 -15.92 -10.70 4.41
CA TYR A 107 -15.20 -9.44 4.49
C TYR A 107 -14.83 -9.11 5.93
N TRP A 108 -13.79 -9.78 6.44
CA TRP A 108 -13.23 -9.56 7.77
C TRP A 108 -11.80 -9.00 7.69
N LEU A 109 -11.63 -7.74 8.11
CA LEU A 109 -10.33 -7.07 8.21
C LEU A 109 -10.12 -6.53 9.63
N VAL A 110 -9.76 -7.41 10.54
CA VAL A 110 -9.39 -7.03 11.91
C VAL A 110 -7.98 -7.57 12.18
N PRO A 111 -6.97 -6.70 12.42
CA PRO A 111 -5.56 -7.12 12.47
C PRO A 111 -5.19 -7.84 13.77
N TYR A 112 -6.08 -7.81 14.77
CA TYR A 112 -5.84 -8.39 16.08
C TYR A 112 -6.65 -9.67 16.29
N GLN A 113 -6.02 -10.67 16.90
CA GLN A 113 -6.74 -11.84 17.40
C GLN A 113 -7.61 -11.47 18.60
N ARG A 114 -8.73 -12.17 18.76
CA ARG A 114 -9.60 -11.98 19.93
C ARG A 114 -8.82 -12.24 21.21
N ASN A 115 -8.86 -11.30 22.14
CA ASN A 115 -8.21 -11.45 23.44
C ASN A 115 -8.89 -12.56 24.27
N PRO A 116 -8.19 -13.66 24.59
CA PRO A 116 -8.78 -14.78 25.35
C PRO A 116 -9.04 -14.43 26.81
N PHE A 117 -8.36 -13.41 27.35
CA PHE A 117 -8.48 -12.95 28.74
C PHE A 117 -9.45 -11.78 28.89
N PHE A 118 -10.20 -11.41 27.84
CA PHE A 118 -11.21 -10.36 27.98
C PHE A 118 -12.28 -10.77 29.00
N ALA A 119 -12.31 -10.05 30.13
CA ALA A 119 -13.25 -10.29 31.21
C ALA A 119 -13.81 -8.99 31.79
N GLY A 120 -15.04 -9.06 32.29
CA GLY A 120 -15.81 -7.89 32.72
C GLY A 120 -16.45 -7.13 31.54
N ARG A 121 -17.06 -5.98 31.83
CA ARG A 121 -17.64 -5.03 30.87
C ARG A 121 -18.76 -5.57 29.98
N ARG A 122 -19.42 -6.66 30.37
CA ARG A 122 -20.57 -7.21 29.61
C ARG A 122 -21.66 -6.15 29.42
N GLU A 123 -22.02 -5.44 30.48
CA GLU A 123 -23.00 -4.35 30.41
C GLU A 123 -22.58 -3.23 29.46
N LEU A 124 -21.28 -2.90 29.37
CA LEU A 124 -20.78 -1.90 28.43
C LEU A 124 -20.81 -2.41 26.99
N VAL A 125 -20.48 -3.68 26.76
CA VAL A 125 -20.61 -4.33 25.44
C VAL A 125 -22.07 -4.36 25.00
N ASP A 126 -23.00 -4.70 25.90
CA ASP A 126 -24.42 -4.74 25.62
C ASP A 126 -25.00 -3.32 25.42
N LYS A 127 -24.51 -2.34 26.18
CA LYS A 127 -24.87 -0.93 25.98
C LYS A 127 -24.34 -0.40 24.65
N LEU A 128 -23.11 -0.72 24.27
CA LEU A 128 -22.54 -0.40 22.96
C LEU A 128 -23.37 -1.03 21.85
N HIS A 129 -23.72 -2.31 22.00
CA HIS A 129 -24.59 -3.02 21.08
C HIS A 129 -25.95 -2.33 20.91
N ASN A 130 -26.62 -2.02 22.02
CA ASN A 130 -27.92 -1.33 21.98
C ASN A 130 -27.85 0.06 21.33
N LEU A 131 -26.75 0.79 21.52
CA LEU A 131 -26.53 2.09 20.87
C LEU A 131 -26.34 1.97 19.36
N LEU A 132 -25.67 0.91 18.90
CA LEU A 132 -25.41 0.65 17.48
C LEU A 132 -26.62 -0.02 16.78
N ASN A 133 -27.38 -0.85 17.49
CA ASN A 133 -28.52 -1.62 16.97
C ASN A 133 -29.91 -0.99 17.20
N ALA A 134 -29.99 0.26 17.67
CA ALA A 134 -31.27 0.93 17.87
C ALA A 134 -32.03 1.13 16.54
N LYS A 135 -32.82 0.12 16.14
CA LYS A 135 -33.73 0.04 14.97
C LYS A 135 -34.77 1.18 14.87
N ALA A 136 -34.69 2.21 15.72
CA ALA A 136 -35.66 3.29 15.87
C ALA A 136 -35.15 4.71 15.52
N LYS A 137 -33.90 4.90 15.06
CA LYS A 137 -33.43 6.22 14.60
C LYS A 137 -32.96 6.16 13.15
N LYS A 138 -33.54 7.00 12.30
CA LYS A 138 -33.31 7.10 10.84
C LYS A 138 -31.85 7.37 10.41
N VAL A 139 -30.92 7.58 11.34
CA VAL A 139 -29.47 7.72 11.08
C VAL A 139 -28.70 7.08 12.24
N ALA A 140 -27.92 6.02 11.98
CA ALA A 140 -27.00 5.45 12.95
C ALA A 140 -25.89 6.47 13.26
N ARG A 141 -25.84 6.95 14.50
CA ARG A 141 -24.77 7.86 14.96
C ARG A 141 -23.58 7.02 15.44
N PRO A 142 -22.34 7.33 15.01
CA PRO A 142 -21.13 6.66 15.49
C PRO A 142 -21.05 6.67 17.01
N CYS A 143 -20.44 5.64 17.61
CA CYS A 143 -20.15 5.62 19.04
C CYS A 143 -18.64 5.80 19.26
N ALA A 144 -18.27 6.72 20.15
CA ALA A 144 -16.87 6.95 20.52
C ALA A 144 -16.61 6.35 21.91
N LEU A 145 -15.74 5.34 21.97
CA LEU A 145 -15.19 4.81 23.21
C LEU A 145 -14.10 5.77 23.69
N THR A 146 -14.35 6.44 24.81
CA THR A 146 -13.48 7.48 25.38
C THR A 146 -12.96 7.06 26.75
N GLY A 147 -11.75 7.50 27.11
CA GLY A 147 -11.16 7.24 28.41
C GLY A 147 -9.63 7.27 28.41
N LEU A 148 -9.02 7.10 29.59
CA LEU A 148 -7.57 7.17 29.80
C LEU A 148 -6.78 6.11 29.00
N GLY A 149 -5.47 6.33 28.83
CA GLY A 149 -4.57 5.32 28.25
C GLY A 149 -4.58 4.02 29.05
N GLY A 150 -4.59 2.86 28.38
CA GLY A 150 -4.63 1.55 29.06
C GLY A 150 -5.99 1.14 29.66
N ILE A 151 -7.05 1.95 29.50
CA ILE A 151 -8.40 1.65 30.02
C ILE A 151 -9.16 0.55 29.24
N GLY A 152 -8.58 0.05 28.14
CA GLY A 152 -9.17 -1.04 27.33
C GLY A 152 -10.15 -0.61 26.24
N LYS A 153 -10.04 0.61 25.68
CA LYS A 153 -10.91 1.07 24.56
C LYS A 153 -10.83 0.16 23.33
N THR A 154 -9.62 -0.03 22.81
CA THR A 154 -9.29 -0.91 21.69
C THR A 154 -9.76 -2.35 21.97
N GLN A 155 -9.54 -2.85 23.18
CA GLN A 155 -9.94 -4.19 23.59
C GLN A 155 -11.48 -4.36 23.66
N LEU A 156 -12.22 -3.34 24.10
CA LEU A 156 -13.69 -3.37 24.09
C LEU A 156 -14.25 -3.36 22.65
N ALA A 157 -13.67 -2.55 21.76
CA ALA A 157 -14.05 -2.52 20.34
C ALA A 157 -13.75 -3.87 19.66
N LEU A 158 -12.59 -4.45 19.94
CA LEU A 158 -12.18 -5.75 19.44
C LEU A 158 -13.11 -6.87 19.91
N GLU A 159 -13.41 -6.92 21.21
CA GLU A 159 -14.35 -7.91 21.75
C GLU A 159 -15.75 -7.74 21.17
N TYR A 160 -16.22 -6.51 20.97
CA TYR A 160 -17.49 -6.25 20.30
C TYR A 160 -17.51 -6.83 18.88
N ALA A 161 -16.46 -6.55 18.09
CA ALA A 161 -16.32 -7.04 16.72
C ALA A 161 -16.44 -8.57 16.65
N TYR A 162 -15.70 -9.28 17.49
CA TYR A 162 -15.74 -10.75 17.51
C TYR A 162 -17.03 -11.32 18.08
N ARG A 163 -17.63 -10.67 19.09
CA ARG A 163 -18.85 -11.16 19.73
C ARG A 163 -20.08 -11.04 18.83
N TYR A 164 -20.17 -9.96 18.06
CA TYR A 164 -21.30 -9.66 17.19
C TYR A 164 -20.96 -9.77 15.70
N ALA A 165 -19.86 -10.45 15.35
CA ALA A 165 -19.41 -10.63 13.96
C ALA A 165 -20.53 -11.16 13.04
N ASN A 166 -21.35 -12.08 13.54
CA ASN A 166 -22.44 -12.71 12.79
C ASN A 166 -23.62 -11.79 12.49
N GLU A 167 -23.70 -10.63 13.13
CA GLU A 167 -24.72 -9.61 12.84
C GLU A 167 -24.29 -8.64 11.74
N TYR A 168 -23.03 -8.75 11.29
CA TYR A 168 -22.47 -7.90 10.26
C TYR A 168 -22.05 -8.71 9.03
N HIS A 169 -22.42 -8.19 7.85
CA HIS A 169 -21.96 -8.67 6.55
C HIS A 169 -20.52 -8.31 6.25
N ALA A 170 -19.93 -7.34 6.95
CA ALA A 170 -18.51 -6.98 6.85
C ALA A 170 -18.02 -6.30 8.13
N VAL A 171 -16.77 -6.55 8.52
CA VAL A 171 -16.14 -5.91 9.69
C VAL A 171 -14.75 -5.42 9.31
N PHE A 172 -14.52 -4.12 9.46
CA PHE A 172 -13.30 -3.44 9.06
C PHE A 172 -12.68 -2.66 10.21
N TRP A 173 -11.35 -2.71 10.29
CA TRP A 173 -10.54 -2.01 11.26
C TRP A 173 -9.65 -0.98 10.57
N VAL A 174 -9.67 0.25 11.06
CA VAL A 174 -8.93 1.39 10.53
C VAL A 174 -8.04 1.97 11.63
N ALA A 175 -6.72 1.93 11.41
CA ALA A 175 -5.80 2.70 12.23
C ALA A 175 -5.99 4.19 11.93
N ALA A 176 -6.29 5.00 12.94
CA ALA A 176 -6.75 6.37 12.79
C ALA A 176 -5.87 7.41 13.51
N GLU A 177 -4.58 7.10 13.59
CA GLU A 177 -3.57 7.90 14.30
C GLU A 177 -3.13 9.10 13.46
N THR A 178 -2.85 8.85 12.18
CA THR A 178 -2.47 9.85 11.18
C THR A 178 -3.30 9.69 9.92
N GLN A 179 -3.28 10.70 9.06
CA GLN A 179 -3.96 10.65 7.77
C GLN A 179 -3.50 9.45 6.91
N GLU A 180 -2.21 9.16 6.91
CA GLU A 180 -1.58 8.07 6.16
C GLU A 180 -2.04 6.70 6.68
N SER A 181 -2.13 6.53 8.00
CA SER A 181 -2.61 5.27 8.61
C SER A 181 -4.06 4.96 8.23
N ILE A 182 -4.90 6.00 8.14
CA ILE A 182 -6.28 5.88 7.69
C ILE A 182 -6.31 5.44 6.24
N LEU A 183 -5.62 6.16 5.36
CA LEU A 183 -5.62 5.88 3.91
C LEU A 183 -5.07 4.48 3.60
N SER A 184 -4.01 4.06 4.28
CA SER A 184 -3.47 2.69 4.18
C SER A 184 -4.49 1.62 4.61
N SER A 185 -5.22 1.86 5.69
CA SER A 185 -6.28 0.94 6.14
C SER A 185 -7.44 0.87 5.13
N PHE A 186 -7.84 1.99 4.54
CA PHE A 186 -8.88 2.02 3.50
C PHE A 186 -8.44 1.29 2.23
N LEU A 187 -7.16 1.34 1.87
CA LEU A 187 -6.60 0.54 0.78
C LEU A 187 -6.67 -0.97 1.06
N ALA A 188 -6.35 -1.40 2.29
CA ALA A 188 -6.50 -2.79 2.69
C ALA A 188 -7.97 -3.26 2.63
N ILE A 189 -8.92 -2.39 3.01
CA ILE A 189 -10.37 -2.68 2.89
C ILE A 189 -10.77 -2.83 1.42
N ALA A 190 -10.35 -1.90 0.56
CA ALA A 190 -10.65 -1.95 -0.86
C ALA A 190 -10.15 -3.26 -1.48
N ASN A 191 -8.92 -3.68 -1.14
CA ASN A 191 -8.31 -4.92 -1.64
C ASN A 191 -9.08 -6.16 -1.20
N LEU A 192 -9.50 -6.20 0.08
CA LEU A 192 -10.33 -7.29 0.59
C LEU A 192 -11.69 -7.37 -0.12
N LEU A 193 -12.29 -6.21 -0.39
CA LEU A 193 -13.55 -6.08 -1.12
C LEU A 193 -13.40 -6.36 -2.62
N ARG A 194 -12.16 -6.46 -3.14
CA ARG A 194 -11.85 -6.57 -4.57
C ARG A 194 -12.53 -5.47 -5.39
N LEU A 195 -12.53 -4.25 -4.86
CA LEU A 195 -13.01 -3.09 -5.60
C LEU A 195 -12.05 -2.85 -6.76
N ALA A 196 -12.55 -2.47 -7.94
CA ALA A 196 -11.69 -2.15 -9.06
C ALA A 196 -10.70 -1.02 -8.69
N GLU A 197 -11.16 -0.13 -7.81
CA GLU A 197 -10.42 0.99 -7.26
C GLU A 197 -9.43 0.61 -6.13
N SER A 198 -9.21 -0.68 -5.82
CA SER A 198 -8.24 -1.11 -4.81
C SER A 198 -6.82 -1.29 -5.33
N GLU A 199 -6.68 -1.46 -6.64
CA GLU A 199 -5.41 -1.49 -7.37
C GLU A 199 -4.97 -0.06 -7.78
N GLU A 200 -5.78 0.96 -7.43
CA GLU A 200 -5.55 2.38 -7.61
C GLU A 200 -4.70 2.97 -6.44
N LYS A 201 -3.61 3.69 -6.73
CA LYS A 201 -2.76 4.51 -5.83
C LYS A 201 -3.38 5.86 -5.43
N ASP A 202 -4.33 6.42 -6.18
CA ASP A 202 -5.73 6.60 -5.79
C ASP A 202 -6.17 6.66 -4.32
N GLN A 203 -5.38 7.08 -3.32
CA GLN A 203 -5.80 6.96 -1.91
C GLN A 203 -7.15 7.64 -1.62
N LEU A 204 -7.46 8.75 -2.30
CA LEU A 204 -8.75 9.45 -2.21
C LEU A 204 -9.87 8.76 -2.99
N ARG A 205 -9.60 8.14 -4.13
CA ARG A 205 -10.60 7.33 -4.87
C ARG A 205 -10.85 5.98 -4.25
N THR A 206 -9.82 5.28 -3.83
CA THR A 206 -9.89 4.08 -2.98
C THR A 206 -10.78 4.39 -1.78
N LEU A 207 -10.50 5.51 -1.10
CA LEU A 207 -11.35 6.01 -0.04
C LEU A 207 -12.79 6.23 -0.52
N GLN A 208 -13.01 6.98 -1.60
CA GLN A 208 -14.37 7.23 -2.12
C GLN A 208 -15.10 5.95 -2.55
N ALA A 209 -14.41 4.95 -3.10
CA ALA A 209 -14.95 3.68 -3.54
C ALA A 209 -15.36 2.82 -2.35
N VAL A 210 -14.50 2.73 -1.32
CA VAL A 210 -14.86 2.10 -0.05
C VAL A 210 -16.00 2.85 0.61
N LEU A 211 -16.00 4.19 0.65
CA LEU A 211 -17.10 4.98 1.20
C LEU A 211 -18.41 4.80 0.40
N ARG A 212 -18.33 4.65 -0.93
CA ARG A 212 -19.47 4.33 -1.80
C ARG A 212 -19.97 2.92 -1.52
N TRP A 213 -19.08 1.95 -1.36
CA TRP A 213 -19.42 0.58 -0.97
C TRP A 213 -20.15 0.57 0.37
N LEU A 214 -19.59 1.24 1.39
CA LEU A 214 -20.21 1.41 2.71
C LEU A 214 -21.55 2.16 2.64
N SER A 215 -21.71 3.08 1.70
CA SER A 215 -22.97 3.82 1.52
C SER A 215 -24.07 2.99 0.83
N THR A 216 -23.69 1.99 0.04
CA THR A 216 -24.60 1.15 -0.76
C THR A 216 -24.91 -0.20 -0.13
N HIS A 217 -24.04 -0.71 0.74
CA HIS A 217 -24.19 -1.98 1.44
C HIS A 217 -24.70 -1.78 2.87
N LYS A 218 -25.38 -2.80 3.40
CA LYS A 218 -26.01 -2.78 4.73
C LYS A 218 -25.21 -3.63 5.71
N GLU A 219 -25.43 -3.37 7.00
CA GLU A 219 -24.99 -4.24 8.09
C GLU A 219 -23.47 -4.48 8.09
N TRP A 220 -22.67 -3.44 7.89
CA TRP A 220 -21.22 -3.48 8.09
C TRP A 220 -20.83 -2.82 9.42
N LEU A 221 -19.66 -3.16 9.96
CA LEU A 221 -19.05 -2.53 11.13
C LEU A 221 -17.70 -1.92 10.75
N LEU A 222 -17.52 -0.62 11.00
CA LEU A 222 -16.27 0.11 10.76
C LEU A 222 -15.71 0.64 12.09
N ILE A 223 -14.50 0.24 12.44
CA ILE A 223 -13.85 0.60 13.71
C ILE A 223 -12.63 1.48 13.41
N PHE A 224 -12.64 2.73 13.87
CA PHE A 224 -11.47 3.60 13.85
C PHE A 224 -10.78 3.53 15.22
N ASP A 225 -9.53 3.09 15.25
CA ASP A 225 -8.74 2.96 16.47
C ASP A 225 -7.73 4.11 16.61
N ASN A 226 -7.53 4.61 17.82
CA ASN A 226 -6.56 5.65 18.16
C ASN A 226 -6.76 7.00 17.46
N VAL A 227 -8.00 7.48 17.35
CA VAL A 227 -8.29 8.81 16.78
C VAL A 227 -7.67 9.92 17.64
N GLU A 228 -6.72 10.67 17.06
CA GLU A 228 -6.04 11.80 17.68
C GLU A 228 -6.48 13.18 17.16
N ASP A 229 -7.14 13.24 16.01
CA ASP A 229 -7.74 14.46 15.46
C ASP A 229 -9.16 14.21 14.92
N LEU A 230 -10.16 14.86 15.54
CA LEU A 230 -11.56 14.75 15.14
C LEU A 230 -11.91 15.57 13.89
N ALA A 231 -11.13 16.61 13.57
CA ALA A 231 -11.38 17.46 12.42
C ALA A 231 -11.10 16.68 11.12
N LEU A 232 -10.01 15.93 11.11
CA LEU A 232 -9.62 15.02 10.03
C LEU A 232 -10.66 13.92 9.77
N LEU A 233 -11.33 13.41 10.80
CA LEU A 233 -12.13 12.20 10.67
C LEU A 233 -13.42 12.35 9.82
N LYS A 234 -13.95 13.58 9.71
CA LYS A 234 -15.25 13.82 9.04
C LYS A 234 -15.27 13.40 7.57
N GLN A 235 -14.13 13.50 6.88
CA GLN A 235 -14.03 13.16 5.45
C GLN A 235 -14.02 11.64 5.20
N TYR A 236 -13.82 10.82 6.24
CA TYR A 236 -13.75 9.35 6.15
C TYR A 236 -15.06 8.67 6.52
N PHE A 237 -16.16 9.41 6.66
CA PHE A 237 -17.47 8.86 6.96
C PHE A 237 -18.31 8.68 5.70
N PRO A 238 -19.01 7.54 5.55
CA PRO A 238 -19.88 7.34 4.40
C PRO A 238 -21.08 8.29 4.46
N THR A 239 -21.50 8.76 3.28
CA THR A 239 -22.56 9.77 3.11
C THR A 239 -23.92 9.23 3.54
N ALA A 240 -24.18 7.94 3.27
CA ALA A 240 -25.34 7.20 3.78
C ALA A 240 -24.87 6.11 4.76
N ARG A 241 -25.49 6.03 5.94
CA ARG A 241 -25.07 5.10 7.00
C ARG A 241 -26.05 3.96 7.13
N GLN A 242 -25.68 2.83 6.55
CA GLN A 242 -26.43 1.58 6.63
C GLN A 242 -25.71 0.51 7.47
N GLY A 243 -24.63 0.89 8.16
CA GLY A 243 -23.87 0.09 9.11
C GLY A 243 -23.51 0.86 10.38
N ALA A 244 -22.66 0.26 11.22
CA ALA A 244 -22.24 0.76 12.52
C ALA A 244 -20.80 1.31 12.49
N ILE A 245 -20.55 2.38 13.24
CA ILE A 245 -19.21 2.97 13.37
C ILE A 245 -18.82 3.05 14.85
N ILE A 246 -17.64 2.53 15.19
CA ILE A 246 -17.00 2.65 16.50
C ILE A 246 -15.73 3.47 16.34
N LEU A 247 -15.47 4.37 17.28
CA LEU A 247 -14.23 5.14 17.38
C LEU A 247 -13.57 4.86 18.72
N THR A 248 -12.25 4.73 18.79
CA THR A 248 -11.51 4.80 20.06
C THR A 248 -10.65 6.06 20.10
N THR A 249 -10.67 6.77 21.22
CA THR A 249 -9.97 8.06 21.31
C THR A 249 -9.72 8.47 22.75
N ARG A 250 -8.72 9.34 22.95
CA ARG A 250 -8.44 10.01 24.22
C ARG A 250 -9.07 11.39 24.31
N LEU A 251 -9.59 11.92 23.19
CA LEU A 251 -10.13 13.27 23.12
C LEU A 251 -11.45 13.40 23.87
N HIS A 252 -11.67 14.58 24.44
CA HIS A 252 -12.92 14.99 25.07
C HIS A 252 -13.65 15.99 24.15
N GLY A 253 -14.99 16.01 24.18
CA GLY A 253 -15.79 16.95 23.36
C GLY A 253 -16.23 16.40 21.99
N MET A 254 -16.98 15.27 21.98
CA MET A 254 -17.52 14.62 20.77
C MET A 254 -18.80 15.26 20.21
N GLU A 255 -19.03 16.55 20.50
CA GLU A 255 -20.31 17.20 20.20
C GLU A 255 -20.60 17.17 18.70
N GLY A 256 -21.77 16.62 18.33
CA GLY A 256 -22.21 16.44 16.95
C GLY A 256 -21.63 15.23 16.18
N LEU A 257 -20.39 14.77 16.46
CA LEU A 257 -19.73 13.74 15.64
C LEU A 257 -20.13 12.30 16.02
N ALA A 258 -20.04 11.96 17.30
CA ALA A 258 -20.28 10.61 17.82
C ALA A 258 -20.99 10.67 19.19
N TYR A 259 -21.60 9.56 19.61
CA TYR A 259 -22.11 9.40 20.98
C TYR A 259 -20.96 8.91 21.88
N PRO A 260 -20.52 9.68 22.88
CA PRO A 260 -19.43 9.27 23.75
C PRO A 260 -19.89 8.20 24.75
N LEU A 261 -19.20 7.07 24.76
CA LEU A 261 -19.29 6.03 25.77
C LEU A 261 -17.99 6.06 26.59
N ASN A 262 -18.04 6.77 27.72
CA ASN A 262 -16.90 6.89 28.63
C ASN A 262 -16.64 5.55 29.34
N LEU A 263 -15.46 4.99 29.14
CA LEU A 263 -14.98 3.81 29.83
C LEU A 263 -14.43 4.21 31.20
N SER A 264 -14.97 3.61 32.25
CA SER A 264 -14.38 3.66 33.59
C SER A 264 -13.34 2.55 33.78
N ALA A 265 -12.62 2.59 34.91
CA ALA A 265 -11.88 1.44 35.40
C ALA A 265 -12.82 0.24 35.65
N LEU A 266 -12.26 -0.97 35.68
CA LEU A 266 -13.01 -2.17 36.06
C LEU A 266 -13.47 -2.04 37.52
N SER A 267 -14.70 -2.45 37.79
CA SER A 267 -15.17 -2.58 39.18
C SER A 267 -14.36 -3.63 39.94
N ALA A 268 -14.39 -3.61 41.27
CA ALA A 268 -13.67 -4.59 42.09
C ALA A 268 -13.98 -6.04 41.68
N LYS A 269 -15.26 -6.34 41.40
CA LYS A 269 -15.71 -7.67 40.97
C LYS A 269 -15.18 -8.04 39.57
N GLU A 270 -15.21 -7.11 38.63
CA GLU A 270 -14.71 -7.36 37.27
C GLU A 270 -13.19 -7.47 37.24
N GLY A 271 -12.49 -6.58 37.94
CA GLY A 271 -11.03 -6.61 38.07
C GLY A 271 -10.55 -7.87 38.80
N PHE A 272 -11.28 -8.32 39.81
CA PHE A 272 -11.01 -9.59 40.50
C PHE A 272 -11.07 -10.77 39.53
N HIS A 273 -12.17 -10.88 38.78
CA HIS A 273 -12.34 -11.95 37.80
C HIS A 273 -11.29 -11.87 36.69
N PHE A 274 -11.00 -10.67 36.20
CA PHE A 274 -9.99 -10.44 35.17
C PHE A 274 -8.59 -10.88 35.65
N LEU A 275 -8.18 -10.44 36.84
CA LEU A 275 -6.87 -10.78 37.40
C LEU A 275 -6.69 -12.29 37.60
N LEU A 276 -7.72 -12.98 38.10
CA LEU A 276 -7.67 -14.43 38.30
C LEU A 276 -7.66 -15.22 36.99
N LEU A 277 -8.46 -14.79 36.02
CA LEU A 277 -8.44 -15.38 34.68
C LEU A 277 -7.04 -15.20 34.04
N ARG A 278 -6.47 -14.00 34.12
CA ARG A 278 -5.16 -13.71 33.53
C ARG A 278 -4.00 -14.39 34.25
N SER A 279 -4.09 -14.59 35.57
CA SER A 279 -3.07 -15.28 36.36
C SER A 279 -3.17 -16.82 36.32
N GLY A 280 -4.17 -17.38 35.63
CA GLY A 280 -4.42 -18.83 35.58
C GLY A 280 -4.94 -19.42 36.88
N LEU A 281 -5.44 -18.59 37.80
CA LEU A 281 -5.90 -19.00 39.13
C LEU A 281 -7.42 -19.20 39.21
N LEU A 282 -8.17 -18.92 38.13
CA LEU A 282 -9.64 -18.98 38.13
C LEU A 282 -10.19 -20.38 38.47
N ASP A 283 -9.59 -21.44 37.91
CA ASP A 283 -10.04 -22.82 38.10
C ASP A 283 -9.54 -23.45 39.42
N THR A 284 -8.60 -22.78 40.11
CA THR A 284 -8.02 -23.28 41.39
C THR A 284 -8.90 -22.96 42.61
N LEU A 285 -10.01 -22.25 42.43
CA LEU A 285 -10.93 -21.85 43.47
C LEU A 285 -12.11 -22.84 43.57
N GLU A 286 -11.85 -24.06 44.04
CA GLU A 286 -12.94 -24.93 44.52
C GLU A 286 -13.45 -24.49 45.91
N ALA A 287 -14.72 -24.81 46.20
CA ALA A 287 -15.59 -24.15 47.15
C ALA A 287 -15.05 -23.90 48.59
N ASP A 288 -15.35 -22.70 49.10
CA ASP A 288 -15.39 -22.24 50.51
C ASP A 288 -14.21 -22.56 51.44
N SER A 289 -13.01 -22.79 50.89
CA SER A 289 -11.78 -22.94 51.69
C SER A 289 -11.26 -21.61 52.26
N GLU A 290 -10.58 -21.64 53.41
CA GLU A 290 -9.92 -20.46 53.99
C GLU A 290 -8.87 -19.85 53.04
N TYR A 291 -8.22 -20.71 52.25
CA TYR A 291 -7.30 -20.31 51.18
C TYR A 291 -8.02 -19.49 50.10
N ALA A 292 -9.17 -19.95 49.60
CA ALA A 292 -9.97 -19.21 48.61
C ALA A 292 -10.40 -17.83 49.14
N LYS A 293 -10.79 -17.73 50.41
CA LYS A 293 -11.14 -16.45 51.07
C LYS A 293 -9.94 -15.50 51.13
N ARG A 294 -8.76 -15.98 51.55
CA ARG A 294 -7.53 -15.17 51.59
C ARG A 294 -7.09 -14.71 50.19
N THR A 295 -7.11 -15.60 49.20
CA THR A 295 -6.81 -15.29 47.80
C THR A 295 -7.78 -14.24 47.26
N GLN A 296 -9.07 -14.34 47.59
CA GLN A 296 -10.08 -13.37 47.22
C GLN A 296 -9.85 -11.99 47.86
N THR A 297 -9.48 -11.94 49.14
CA THR A 297 -9.15 -10.69 49.83
C THR A 297 -7.96 -10.00 49.18
N ILE A 298 -6.87 -10.74 48.92
CA ILE A 298 -5.64 -10.17 48.35
C ILE A 298 -5.86 -9.71 46.90
N ALA A 299 -6.57 -10.50 46.10
CA ALA A 299 -6.91 -10.13 44.72
C ALA A 299 -7.73 -8.83 44.65
N ASN A 300 -8.73 -8.66 45.52
CA ASN A 300 -9.50 -7.40 45.58
C ASN A 300 -8.62 -6.20 45.98
N LEU A 301 -7.67 -6.41 46.91
CA LEU A 301 -6.74 -5.36 47.30
C LEU A 301 -5.77 -5.00 46.17
N LEU A 302 -5.30 -5.98 45.39
CA LEU A 302 -4.50 -5.71 44.18
C LEU A 302 -5.27 -4.92 43.13
N VAL A 303 -6.55 -5.26 42.91
CA VAL A 303 -7.43 -4.50 42.00
C VAL A 303 -7.59 -3.05 42.45
N GLN A 304 -7.73 -2.82 43.76
CA GLN A 304 -7.77 -1.49 44.34
C GLN A 304 -6.43 -0.76 44.20
N ASP A 305 -5.31 -1.45 44.50
CA ASP A 305 -3.95 -0.93 44.37
C ASP A 305 -3.61 -0.55 42.91
N MET A 306 -4.24 -1.20 41.93
CA MET A 306 -4.09 -0.94 40.48
C MET A 306 -5.17 0.00 39.91
N GLU A 307 -6.05 0.53 40.76
CA GLU A 307 -7.14 1.44 40.38
C GLU A 307 -8.10 0.83 39.34
N GLY A 308 -8.19 -0.51 39.26
CA GLY A 308 -9.01 -1.23 38.29
C GLY A 308 -8.63 -1.02 36.82
N LEU A 309 -7.41 -0.56 36.53
CA LEU A 309 -6.95 -0.34 35.14
C LEU A 309 -6.64 -1.69 34.45
N PRO A 310 -7.31 -2.02 33.32
CA PRO A 310 -7.11 -3.31 32.64
C PRO A 310 -5.65 -3.59 32.25
N LEU A 311 -4.93 -2.61 31.73
CA LEU A 311 -3.53 -2.79 31.33
C LEU A 311 -2.63 -3.14 32.52
N ALA A 312 -2.82 -2.46 33.66
CA ALA A 312 -2.06 -2.76 34.88
C ALA A 312 -2.42 -4.14 35.44
N LEU A 313 -3.69 -4.54 35.37
CA LEU A 313 -4.12 -5.87 35.80
C LEU A 313 -3.61 -6.97 34.85
N ASP A 314 -3.52 -6.69 33.55
CA ASP A 314 -3.04 -7.64 32.56
C ASP A 314 -1.56 -7.96 32.79
N GLN A 315 -0.74 -6.91 32.90
CA GLN A 315 0.70 -7.04 33.19
C GLN A 315 0.94 -7.71 34.55
N ALA A 316 0.13 -7.41 35.57
CA ALA A 316 0.27 -8.05 36.88
C ALA A 316 -0.10 -9.55 36.82
N GLY A 317 -1.22 -9.87 36.18
CA GLY A 317 -1.64 -11.24 35.97
C GLY A 317 -0.61 -12.04 35.16
N ALA A 318 -0.03 -11.42 34.12
CA ALA A 318 1.06 -11.98 33.33
C ALA A 318 2.29 -12.32 34.17
N TYR A 319 2.73 -11.36 35.00
CA TYR A 319 3.84 -11.55 35.91
C TYR A 319 3.59 -12.71 36.88
N ILE A 320 2.41 -12.74 37.51
CA ILE A 320 2.03 -13.78 38.48
C ILE A 320 1.98 -15.15 37.80
N GLU A 321 1.35 -15.24 36.62
CA GLU A 321 1.28 -16.47 35.86
C GLU A 321 2.66 -16.99 35.46
N PHE A 322 3.56 -16.11 35.01
CA PHE A 322 4.87 -16.50 34.54
C PHE A 322 5.83 -16.86 35.67
N THR A 323 5.91 -16.03 36.70
CA THR A 323 6.81 -16.25 37.85
C THR A 323 6.28 -17.28 38.85
N LYS A 324 5.00 -17.65 38.74
CA LYS A 324 4.28 -18.52 39.68
C LYS A 324 4.34 -18.03 41.14
N CYS A 325 4.57 -16.73 41.36
CA CYS A 325 4.55 -16.13 42.70
C CYS A 325 3.11 -16.03 43.24
N SER A 326 2.96 -15.90 44.56
CA SER A 326 1.62 -15.72 45.14
C SER A 326 1.12 -14.28 44.93
N LEU A 327 -0.21 -14.10 44.95
CA LEU A 327 -0.81 -12.75 44.95
C LEU A 327 -0.31 -11.90 46.14
N ALA A 328 0.01 -12.54 47.27
CA ALA A 328 0.51 -11.87 48.46
C ALA A 328 1.92 -11.29 48.21
N ASP A 329 2.81 -12.11 47.66
CA ASP A 329 4.19 -11.73 47.36
C ASP A 329 4.21 -10.62 46.32
N TYR A 330 3.40 -10.76 45.26
CA TYR A 330 3.27 -9.73 44.24
C TYR A 330 2.79 -8.40 44.80
N ARG A 331 1.77 -8.41 45.66
CA ARG A 331 1.28 -7.20 46.33
C ARG A 331 2.33 -6.58 47.24
N GLY A 332 3.12 -7.39 47.94
CA GLY A 332 4.23 -6.93 48.77
C GLY A 332 5.25 -6.16 47.93
N MET A 333 5.73 -6.76 46.83
CA MET A 333 6.66 -6.12 45.88
C MET A 333 6.08 -4.84 45.29
N PHE A 334 4.80 -4.87 44.90
CA PHE A 334 4.10 -3.67 44.47
C PHE A 334 4.17 -2.62 45.59
N GLN A 335 3.69 -2.87 46.80
CA GLN A 335 3.63 -1.83 47.82
C GLN A 335 4.99 -1.23 48.21
N SER A 336 6.06 -2.03 48.25
CA SER A 336 7.42 -1.53 48.54
C SER A 336 7.91 -0.51 47.51
N ASP A 337 7.69 -0.75 46.22
CA ASP A 337 8.16 0.17 45.17
C ASP A 337 7.22 1.37 44.98
N ARG A 338 5.97 1.29 45.45
CA ARG A 338 5.05 2.45 45.49
C ARG A 338 5.67 3.61 46.25
N ILE A 339 6.32 3.29 47.37
CA ILE A 339 6.87 4.28 48.30
C ILE A 339 8.11 4.94 47.71
N LYS A 340 8.96 4.17 46.98
CA LYS A 340 10.12 4.71 46.26
C LYS A 340 9.70 5.68 45.15
N LEU A 341 8.79 5.26 44.27
CA LEU A 341 8.32 6.06 43.12
C LEU A 341 7.51 7.32 43.53
N LEU A 342 6.81 7.29 44.67
CA LEU A 342 6.14 8.48 45.21
C LEU A 342 7.12 9.55 45.70
N ASN A 343 8.36 9.18 46.03
CA ASN A 343 9.41 10.12 46.44
C ASN A 343 10.16 10.73 45.25
N GLU A 344 10.14 10.09 44.07
CA GLU A 344 10.83 10.50 42.83
C GLU A 344 9.94 11.31 41.87
N ARG A 345 8.89 11.95 42.41
CA ARG A 345 7.66 12.37 41.71
C ARG A 345 7.76 13.53 40.71
N SER A 346 8.95 13.90 40.23
CA SER A 346 9.10 15.08 39.35
C SER A 346 8.89 14.83 37.86
N GLU A 347 9.12 13.60 37.34
CA GLU A 347 9.15 13.36 35.88
C GLU A 347 8.01 12.47 35.34
N LEU A 348 7.60 11.39 36.03
CA LEU A 348 6.59 10.40 35.58
C LEU A 348 5.11 10.82 35.78
N ALA A 349 4.84 12.10 36.08
CA ALA A 349 3.54 12.56 36.58
C ALA A 349 2.38 12.51 35.55
N ALA A 350 2.69 12.34 34.26
CA ALA A 350 1.71 12.33 33.17
C ALA A 350 0.98 10.98 32.99
N HIS A 351 1.36 9.94 33.74
CA HIS A 351 0.91 8.56 33.51
C HIS A 351 0.28 7.90 34.74
N PRO A 352 -0.68 6.96 34.57
CA PRO A 352 -1.25 6.25 35.72
C PRO A 352 -0.20 5.42 36.46
N LEU A 353 0.02 5.74 37.74
CA LEU A 353 1.05 5.15 38.61
C LEU A 353 0.99 3.62 38.65
N SER A 354 -0.21 3.03 38.59
CA SER A 354 -0.37 1.58 38.60
C SER A 354 0.20 0.92 37.35
N VAL A 355 -0.03 1.49 36.16
CA VAL A 355 0.52 0.95 34.90
C VAL A 355 2.04 1.09 34.86
N VAL A 356 2.57 2.27 35.18
CA VAL A 356 4.01 2.55 35.23
C VAL A 356 4.71 1.49 36.06
N LYS A 357 4.16 1.20 37.24
CA LYS A 357 4.78 0.34 38.22
C LYS A 357 4.68 -1.15 37.91
N THR A 358 3.51 -1.61 37.46
CA THR A 358 3.36 -3.00 37.01
C THR A 358 4.30 -3.30 35.84
N PHE A 359 4.44 -2.34 34.92
CA PHE A 359 5.43 -2.40 33.86
C PHE A 359 6.86 -2.49 34.42
N LEU A 360 7.27 -1.56 35.29
CA LEU A 360 8.62 -1.54 35.86
C LEU A 360 8.98 -2.84 36.59
N LEU A 361 8.06 -3.40 37.39
CA LEU A 361 8.27 -4.69 38.06
C LEU A 361 8.51 -5.83 37.06
N SER A 362 7.73 -5.87 35.98
CA SER A 362 7.85 -6.88 34.93
C SER A 362 9.12 -6.67 34.10
N PHE A 363 9.47 -5.43 33.81
CA PHE A 363 10.67 -5.06 33.07
C PHE A 363 11.94 -5.34 33.87
N GLU A 364 11.97 -5.04 35.17
CA GLU A 364 13.10 -5.35 36.04
C GLU A 364 13.31 -6.87 36.15
N GLN A 365 12.23 -7.63 36.32
CA GLN A 365 12.31 -9.08 36.36
C GLN A 365 12.75 -9.67 35.01
N LEU A 366 12.24 -9.14 33.89
CA LEU A 366 12.72 -9.53 32.56
C LEU A 366 14.21 -9.23 32.41
N THR A 367 14.67 -8.05 32.83
CA THR A 367 16.09 -7.65 32.75
C THR A 367 16.99 -8.61 33.53
N ARG A 368 16.53 -9.10 34.69
CA ARG A 368 17.25 -10.11 35.50
C ARG A 368 17.32 -11.48 34.83
N VAL A 369 16.25 -11.90 34.15
CA VAL A 369 16.13 -13.24 33.55
C VAL A 369 16.74 -13.29 32.15
N ASN A 370 16.59 -12.22 31.37
CA ASN A 370 17.07 -12.08 30.01
C ASN A 370 17.36 -10.59 29.70
N ALA A 371 18.62 -10.19 29.88
CA ALA A 371 19.05 -8.81 29.63
C ALA A 371 18.89 -8.40 28.15
N VAL A 372 19.10 -9.33 27.20
CA VAL A 372 18.98 -9.08 25.76
C VAL A 372 17.52 -8.76 25.37
N ALA A 373 16.56 -9.43 26.01
CA ALA A 373 15.15 -9.13 25.85
C ALA A 373 14.79 -7.70 26.31
N ALA A 374 15.47 -7.20 27.35
CA ALA A 374 15.29 -5.83 27.82
C ALA A 374 15.88 -4.81 26.83
N GLU A 375 17.02 -5.09 26.20
CA GLU A 375 17.57 -4.26 25.11
C GLU A 375 16.59 -4.16 23.94
N LEU A 376 16.01 -5.29 23.51
CA LEU A 376 15.01 -5.30 22.43
C LEU A 376 13.81 -4.41 22.77
N LEU A 377 13.31 -4.45 24.01
CA LEU A 377 12.20 -3.60 24.45
C LEU A 377 12.58 -2.11 24.42
N LYS A 378 13.80 -1.75 24.86
CA LYS A 378 14.29 -0.36 24.81
C LYS A 378 14.33 0.16 23.36
N ILE A 379 14.81 -0.67 22.44
CA ILE A 379 14.80 -0.36 21.00
C ILE A 379 13.38 -0.21 20.47
N CYS A 380 12.48 -1.17 20.77
CA CYS A 380 11.07 -1.08 20.39
C CYS A 380 10.38 0.16 20.94
N ALA A 381 10.81 0.65 22.11
CA ALA A 381 10.28 1.89 22.66
C ALA A 381 10.65 3.11 21.81
N LEU A 382 11.79 3.13 21.13
CA LEU A 382 12.24 4.25 20.28
C LEU A 382 11.74 4.16 18.83
N LEU A 383 11.15 3.04 18.44
CA LEU A 383 10.51 2.83 17.14
C LEU A 383 9.04 3.28 17.13
N ALA A 384 8.38 3.19 15.96
CA ALA A 384 6.94 3.38 15.86
C ALA A 384 6.20 2.30 16.69
N PRO A 385 5.06 2.62 17.33
CA PRO A 385 4.39 1.73 18.29
C PRO A 385 3.83 0.44 17.69
N GLU A 386 3.53 0.45 16.39
CA GLU A 386 2.89 -0.66 15.70
C GLU A 386 3.68 -1.08 14.46
N ALA A 387 3.40 -2.30 14.00
CA ALA A 387 3.98 -2.87 12.79
C ALA A 387 5.51 -2.82 12.74
N ILE A 388 6.19 -3.08 13.87
CA ILE A 388 7.65 -3.21 13.92
C ILE A 388 8.03 -4.55 13.26
N PRO A 389 8.68 -4.56 12.09
CA PRO A 389 8.95 -5.82 11.39
C PRO A 389 9.97 -6.70 12.12
N GLU A 390 9.76 -8.01 12.16
CA GLU A 390 10.75 -8.94 12.72
C GLU A 390 12.11 -8.85 12.01
N GLU A 391 12.10 -8.60 10.70
CA GLU A 391 13.32 -8.45 9.90
C GLU A 391 14.21 -7.28 10.31
N PHE A 392 13.65 -6.25 10.95
CA PHE A 392 14.45 -5.17 11.55
C PHE A 392 15.46 -5.73 12.57
N PHE A 393 15.05 -6.73 13.36
CA PHE A 393 15.92 -7.37 14.35
C PHE A 393 16.76 -8.50 13.76
N THR A 394 16.18 -9.35 12.89
CA THR A 394 16.92 -10.49 12.35
C THR A 394 17.99 -10.09 11.33
N GLN A 395 17.79 -8.98 10.60
CA GLN A 395 18.77 -8.46 9.64
C GLN A 395 19.58 -7.30 10.23
N GLY A 396 18.94 -6.41 11.01
CA GLY A 396 19.59 -5.24 11.61
C GLY A 396 20.28 -5.50 12.95
N GLY A 397 20.08 -6.68 13.57
CA GLY A 397 20.65 -7.08 14.87
C GLY A 397 22.14 -6.78 15.06
N PRO A 398 23.03 -7.10 14.08
CA PRO A 398 24.46 -6.79 14.15
C PRO A 398 24.80 -5.31 14.36
N HIS A 399 23.91 -4.40 13.98
CA HIS A 399 24.09 -2.96 14.11
C HIS A 399 23.46 -2.39 15.39
N LEU A 400 22.64 -3.18 16.09
CA LEU A 400 21.94 -2.76 17.31
C LEU A 400 22.78 -2.99 18.56
N SER A 401 23.22 -4.23 18.79
CA SER A 401 24.17 -4.59 19.85
C SER A 401 24.80 -5.95 19.53
N SER A 402 25.98 -6.23 20.08
CA SER A 402 26.65 -7.53 19.88
C SER A 402 25.83 -8.69 20.45
N GLN A 403 25.13 -8.47 21.56
CA GLN A 403 24.30 -9.49 22.22
C GLN A 403 23.04 -9.79 21.40
N LEU A 404 22.41 -8.76 20.82
CA LEU A 404 21.29 -8.95 19.90
C LEU A 404 21.72 -9.67 18.63
N ALA A 405 22.91 -9.37 18.09
CA ALA A 405 23.43 -10.03 16.91
C ALA A 405 23.50 -11.56 17.04
N GLU A 406 23.96 -12.06 18.19
CA GLU A 406 24.04 -13.51 18.45
C GLU A 406 22.65 -14.15 18.55
N VAL A 407 21.71 -13.49 19.23
CA VAL A 407 20.37 -14.02 19.48
C VAL A 407 19.47 -13.93 18.24
N THR A 408 19.58 -12.88 17.43
CA THR A 408 18.68 -12.65 16.29
C THR A 408 19.07 -13.45 15.05
N GLN A 409 20.29 -13.97 14.98
CA GLN A 409 20.73 -14.87 13.91
C GLN A 409 20.26 -16.32 14.11
N ASP A 410 19.93 -16.73 15.34
CA ASP A 410 19.37 -18.05 15.63
C ASP A 410 17.84 -17.93 15.83
N PRO A 411 17.02 -18.46 14.91
CA PRO A 411 15.56 -18.41 15.03
C PRO A 411 15.02 -19.01 16.33
N TYR A 412 15.67 -20.03 16.90
CA TYR A 412 15.25 -20.64 18.15
C TYR A 412 15.49 -19.69 19.33
N LEU A 413 16.69 -19.11 19.43
CA LEU A 413 17.03 -18.16 20.50
C LEU A 413 16.20 -16.87 20.38
N PHE A 414 16.00 -16.38 19.16
CA PHE A 414 15.12 -15.24 18.89
C PHE A 414 13.69 -15.50 19.38
N ASN A 415 13.10 -16.64 19.00
CA ASN A 415 11.75 -16.99 19.45
C ASN A 415 11.67 -17.22 20.96
N GLN A 416 12.71 -17.76 21.59
CA GLN A 416 12.77 -17.92 23.06
C GLN A 416 12.81 -16.57 23.77
N MET A 417 13.63 -15.64 23.29
CA MET A 417 13.72 -14.27 23.80
C MET A 417 12.38 -13.54 23.66
N ILE A 418 11.77 -13.58 22.47
CA ILE A 418 10.44 -13.00 22.24
C ILE A 418 9.40 -13.65 23.14
N GLY A 419 9.44 -14.98 23.32
CA GLY A 419 8.56 -15.70 24.24
C GLY A 419 8.64 -15.18 25.68
N ALA A 420 9.84 -14.85 26.17
CA ALA A 420 10.02 -14.24 27.49
C ALA A 420 9.44 -12.82 27.59
N ILE A 421 9.44 -12.05 26.51
CA ILE A 421 8.81 -10.72 26.49
C ILE A 421 7.29 -10.84 26.46
N LEU A 422 6.77 -11.73 25.62
CA LEU A 422 5.33 -11.98 25.46
C LEU A 422 4.72 -12.53 26.76
N SER A 423 5.44 -13.33 27.54
CA SER A 423 4.93 -13.90 28.79
C SER A 423 4.61 -12.85 29.86
N TYR A 424 5.25 -11.68 29.81
CA TYR A 424 4.95 -10.54 30.69
C TYR A 424 3.94 -9.55 30.09
N SER A 425 3.34 -9.84 28.92
CA SER A 425 2.47 -8.91 28.19
C SER A 425 3.14 -7.55 27.88
N LEU A 426 4.47 -7.51 27.67
CA LEU A 426 5.20 -6.27 27.39
C LEU A 426 5.22 -5.90 25.90
N LEU A 427 5.02 -6.89 25.04
CA LEU A 427 4.98 -6.78 23.58
C LEU A 427 3.85 -7.67 23.06
N THR A 428 3.32 -7.36 21.87
CA THR A 428 2.40 -8.24 21.13
C THR A 428 3.04 -8.63 19.81
N ARG A 429 2.86 -9.89 19.38
CA ARG A 429 3.37 -10.41 18.11
C ARG A 429 2.22 -10.79 17.18
N GLN A 430 2.22 -10.26 15.97
CA GLN A 430 1.30 -10.64 14.91
C GLN A 430 1.96 -11.70 14.02
N GLN A 431 1.52 -12.96 14.16
CA GLN A 431 2.15 -14.10 13.47
C GLN A 431 2.01 -14.07 11.95
N GLN A 432 0.89 -13.54 11.42
CA GLN A 432 0.64 -13.51 9.97
C GLN A 432 1.49 -12.47 9.25
N SER A 433 1.71 -11.32 9.88
CA SER A 433 2.45 -10.19 9.31
C SER A 433 3.92 -10.14 9.75
N HIS A 434 4.34 -11.03 10.67
CA HIS A 434 5.66 -11.03 11.29
C HIS A 434 6.04 -9.65 11.84
N THR A 435 5.13 -9.05 12.61
CA THR A 435 5.36 -7.74 13.23
C THR A 435 5.12 -7.75 14.74
N PHE A 436 5.77 -6.81 15.42
CA PHE A 436 5.54 -6.51 16.83
C PHE A 436 4.77 -5.20 17.01
N SER A 437 4.04 -5.13 18.12
CA SER A 437 3.38 -3.92 18.61
C SER A 437 3.69 -3.73 20.09
N MET A 438 4.06 -2.50 20.46
CA MET A 438 4.22 -2.09 21.86
C MET A 438 3.17 -1.05 22.19
N HIS A 439 2.51 -1.21 23.34
CA HIS A 439 1.52 -0.24 23.78
C HIS A 439 2.18 1.12 24.02
N ARG A 440 1.64 2.20 23.43
CA ARG A 440 2.21 3.57 23.48
C ARG A 440 2.53 4.10 24.89
N LEU A 441 1.68 3.77 25.87
CA LEU A 441 1.95 4.14 27.27
C LEU A 441 3.18 3.41 27.83
N VAL A 442 3.40 2.17 27.42
CA VAL A 442 4.57 1.38 27.80
C VAL A 442 5.82 1.95 27.11
N GLN A 443 5.74 2.32 25.82
CA GLN A 443 6.83 3.01 25.14
C GLN A 443 7.22 4.31 25.85
N ALA A 444 6.25 5.15 26.20
CA ALA A 444 6.49 6.43 26.87
C ALA A 444 7.19 6.25 28.21
N VAL A 445 6.69 5.33 29.05
CA VAL A 445 7.32 5.01 30.34
C VAL A 445 8.74 4.49 30.15
N LEU A 446 8.97 3.57 29.21
CA LEU A 446 10.31 3.03 28.99
C LEU A 446 11.29 4.09 28.47
N ARG A 447 10.82 5.02 27.61
CA ARG A 447 11.62 6.19 27.20
C ARG A 447 12.02 7.05 28.39
N GLU A 448 11.08 7.41 29.25
CA GLU A 448 11.34 8.24 30.44
C GLU A 448 12.29 7.57 31.44
N THR A 449 12.37 6.23 31.46
CA THR A 449 13.33 5.51 32.32
C THR A 449 14.76 5.48 31.78
N MET A 450 14.95 5.73 30.48
CA MET A 450 16.27 5.79 29.85
C MET A 450 16.85 7.20 29.97
N SER A 451 18.14 7.29 30.29
CA SER A 451 18.82 8.59 30.29
C SER A 451 18.83 9.21 28.88
N GLY A 452 18.94 10.53 28.77
CA GLY A 452 19.01 11.20 27.48
C GLY A 452 20.22 10.74 26.63
N GLU A 453 21.32 10.32 27.26
CA GLU A 453 22.48 9.73 26.57
C GLU A 453 22.19 8.32 26.07
N GLU A 454 21.53 7.49 26.88
CA GLU A 454 21.14 6.13 26.50
C GLU A 454 20.14 6.15 25.33
N GLN A 455 19.15 7.04 25.37
CA GLN A 455 18.20 7.20 24.26
C GLN A 455 18.91 7.58 22.95
N LYS A 456 19.86 8.52 23.01
CA LYS A 456 20.65 8.93 21.85
C LYS A 456 21.46 7.77 21.28
N GLN A 457 22.16 7.03 22.15
CA GLN A 457 22.95 5.88 21.72
C GLN A 457 22.11 4.81 21.02
N TRP A 458 20.96 4.45 21.59
CA TRP A 458 20.06 3.48 20.95
C TRP A 458 19.50 4.02 19.64
N GLN A 459 19.17 5.31 19.56
CA GLN A 459 18.68 5.90 18.32
C GLN A 459 19.73 5.91 17.22
N GLU A 460 21.01 6.15 17.55
CA GLU A 460 22.12 6.05 16.60
C GLU A 460 22.27 4.61 16.09
N ASN A 461 22.19 3.62 16.98
CA ASN A 461 22.23 2.21 16.59
C ASN A 461 21.03 1.83 15.70
N ILE A 462 19.83 2.32 16.01
CA ILE A 462 18.62 2.15 15.20
C ILE A 462 18.82 2.77 13.81
N LEU A 463 19.39 3.97 13.74
CA LEU A 463 19.68 4.65 12.48
C LEU A 463 20.63 3.81 11.62
N VAL A 464 21.72 3.30 12.19
CA VAL A 464 22.68 2.44 11.48
C VAL A 464 22.00 1.15 11.01
N ALA A 465 21.22 0.50 11.88
CA ALA A 465 20.49 -0.71 11.53
C ALA A 465 19.50 -0.48 10.38
N LEU A 466 18.70 0.59 10.44
CA LEU A 466 17.76 0.96 9.39
C LEU A 466 18.49 1.30 8.10
N GLU A 467 19.57 2.07 8.14
CA GLU A 467 20.34 2.41 6.94
C GLU A 467 20.88 1.15 6.27
N ALA A 468 21.38 0.17 7.03
CA ALA A 468 21.92 -1.06 6.50
C ALA A 468 20.87 -1.95 5.81
N ILE A 469 19.68 -2.07 6.39
CA ILE A 469 18.63 -2.97 5.88
C ILE A 469 17.67 -2.31 4.89
N PHE A 470 17.54 -0.98 4.89
CA PHE A 470 16.61 -0.29 4.00
C PHE A 470 17.14 -0.38 2.55
N PRO A 471 16.42 -1.04 1.62
CA PRO A 471 16.94 -1.26 0.28
C PRO A 471 16.72 -0.04 -0.63
N MET A 472 17.54 0.04 -1.69
CA MET A 472 17.27 0.93 -2.83
C MET A 472 16.21 0.30 -3.74
N THR A 473 15.41 1.10 -4.43
CA THR A 473 14.29 0.58 -5.24
C THR A 473 14.71 -0.17 -6.50
N THR A 474 15.97 -0.06 -6.90
CA THR A 474 16.50 -0.66 -8.13
C THR A 474 16.74 -2.18 -8.06
N GLY A 475 16.38 -2.84 -6.96
CA GLY A 475 16.44 -4.29 -6.79
C GLY A 475 15.05 -4.94 -6.79
N THR A 476 14.91 -6.11 -7.44
CA THR A 476 13.69 -6.91 -7.45
C THR A 476 13.22 -7.25 -6.03
N GLY A 477 12.08 -6.66 -5.62
CA GLY A 477 11.34 -6.99 -4.40
C GLY A 477 11.63 -6.06 -3.23
N SER A 478 11.03 -4.86 -3.16
CA SER A 478 11.30 -3.92 -2.07
C SER A 478 10.31 -4.08 -0.90
N ASP A 479 10.76 -4.77 0.16
CA ASP A 479 10.19 -4.74 1.52
C ASP A 479 10.26 -3.34 2.18
N CYS A 480 10.69 -2.28 1.45
CA CYS A 480 10.74 -0.88 1.89
C CYS A 480 9.46 -0.43 2.60
N GLY A 481 8.30 -0.88 2.11
CA GLY A 481 7.00 -0.51 2.67
C GLY A 481 6.80 -0.98 4.12
N ARG A 482 7.47 -2.06 4.55
CA ARG A 482 7.39 -2.57 5.93
C ARG A 482 8.27 -1.76 6.88
N LEU A 483 9.37 -1.18 6.38
CA LEU A 483 10.34 -0.42 7.16
C LEU A 483 10.07 1.09 7.16
N ILE A 484 9.31 1.62 6.21
CA ILE A 484 9.16 3.08 6.01
C ILE A 484 8.63 3.81 7.24
N SER A 485 7.64 3.24 7.96
CA SER A 485 7.10 3.85 9.18
C SER A 485 8.14 3.93 10.29
N GLN A 486 9.00 2.92 10.39
CA GLN A 486 10.10 2.89 11.36
C GLN A 486 11.20 3.90 10.98
N ALA A 487 11.50 4.02 9.69
CA ALA A 487 12.44 5.01 9.17
C ALA A 487 11.96 6.45 9.43
N PHE A 488 10.68 6.75 9.21
CA PHE A 488 10.12 8.07 9.56
C PHE A 488 10.19 8.37 11.06
N ALA A 489 9.86 7.40 11.92
CA ALA A 489 9.99 7.57 13.37
C ALA A 489 11.44 7.90 13.78
N CYS A 490 12.42 7.20 13.17
CA CYS A 490 13.84 7.44 13.40
C CYS A 490 14.29 8.83 12.92
N VAL A 491 13.92 9.22 11.69
CA VAL A 491 14.26 10.55 11.13
C VAL A 491 13.65 11.67 11.98
N HIS A 492 12.40 11.51 12.43
CA HIS A 492 11.76 12.46 13.32
C HIS A 492 12.53 12.58 14.64
N ALA A 493 12.92 11.47 15.28
CA ALA A 493 13.73 11.50 16.50
C ALA A 493 15.07 12.22 16.29
N CYS A 494 15.80 11.90 15.21
CA CYS A 494 17.04 12.60 14.85
C CYS A 494 16.84 14.11 14.67
N SER A 495 15.73 14.53 14.05
CA SER A 495 15.41 15.95 13.83
C SER A 495 15.17 16.71 15.14
N THR A 496 14.51 16.08 16.13
CA THR A 496 14.26 16.71 17.44
C THR A 496 15.54 17.03 18.21
N TRP A 497 16.62 16.28 17.96
CA TRP A 497 17.92 16.49 18.58
C TRP A 497 18.92 17.22 17.68
N GLN A 498 18.49 17.69 16.50
CA GLN A 498 19.35 18.34 15.50
C GLN A 498 20.56 17.48 15.11
N TYR A 499 20.37 16.16 15.06
CA TYR A 499 21.43 15.22 14.68
C TYR A 499 21.70 15.28 13.17
N SER A 500 22.96 15.46 12.79
CA SER A 500 23.41 15.54 11.38
C SER A 500 24.58 14.56 11.17
N SER A 501 24.40 13.59 10.27
CA SER A 501 25.41 12.59 9.94
C SER A 501 25.26 12.09 8.49
N LEU A 502 26.33 11.51 7.94
CA LEU A 502 26.30 10.91 6.59
C LEU A 502 25.38 9.68 6.52
N ILE A 503 25.22 8.96 7.64
CA ILE A 503 24.33 7.79 7.73
C ILE A 503 22.87 8.25 7.66
N LEU A 504 22.51 9.33 8.35
CA LEU A 504 21.18 9.93 8.24
C LEU A 504 20.92 10.44 6.82
N ALA A 505 21.89 11.11 6.20
CA ALA A 505 21.76 11.54 4.82
C ALA A 505 21.60 10.35 3.84
N SER A 506 22.26 9.22 4.09
CA SER A 506 22.07 7.98 3.32
C SER A 506 20.66 7.41 3.48
N LEU A 507 20.15 7.30 4.71
CA LEU A 507 18.79 6.81 4.96
C LEU A 507 17.74 7.72 4.32
N LEU A 508 17.87 9.05 4.46
CA LEU A 508 16.99 10.02 3.81
C LEU A 508 16.98 9.86 2.29
N TYR A 509 18.16 9.65 1.68
CA TYR A 509 18.30 9.40 0.25
C TYR A 509 17.56 8.13 -0.20
N LYS A 510 17.71 7.02 0.55
CA LYS A 510 17.00 5.74 0.26
C LYS A 510 15.49 5.87 0.43
N MET A 511 15.04 6.56 1.47
CA MET A 511 13.61 6.86 1.69
C MET A 511 13.05 7.72 0.56
N ALA A 512 13.79 8.73 0.11
CA ALA A 512 13.39 9.59 -1.00
C ALA A 512 13.26 8.82 -2.32
N ASP A 513 14.20 7.90 -2.60
CA ASP A 513 14.13 7.00 -3.75
C ASP A 513 12.89 6.09 -3.70
N TYR A 514 12.60 5.52 -2.53
CA TYR A 514 11.37 4.76 -2.30
C TYR A 514 10.11 5.58 -2.59
N LEU A 515 10.02 6.79 -2.03
CA LEU A 515 8.85 7.67 -2.22
C LEU A 515 8.71 8.13 -3.68
N ARG A 516 9.83 8.44 -4.36
CA ARG A 516 9.85 8.75 -5.80
C ARG A 516 9.28 7.59 -6.62
N SER A 517 9.72 6.35 -6.36
CA SER A 517 9.19 5.15 -7.06
C SER A 517 7.68 4.92 -6.80
N ARG A 518 7.17 5.40 -5.66
CA ARG A 518 5.74 5.37 -5.34
C ARG A 518 4.96 6.56 -5.92
N ALA A 519 5.63 7.49 -6.59
CA ALA A 519 5.11 8.75 -7.08
C ALA A 519 4.69 9.76 -5.99
N ASP A 520 5.18 9.61 -4.76
CA ASP A 520 5.05 10.66 -3.72
C ASP A 520 6.20 11.66 -3.86
N TYR A 521 6.11 12.48 -4.93
CA TYR A 521 7.18 13.41 -5.26
C TYR A 521 7.31 14.57 -4.27
N GLY A 522 6.25 14.90 -3.53
CA GLY A 522 6.27 15.98 -2.54
C GLY A 522 7.19 15.64 -1.37
N GLN A 523 6.97 14.48 -0.75
CA GLN A 523 7.82 14.02 0.35
C GLN A 523 9.22 13.65 -0.13
N ALA A 524 9.34 13.00 -1.31
CA ALA A 524 10.64 12.66 -1.88
C ALA A 524 11.50 13.91 -2.12
N GLU A 525 10.93 15.02 -2.62
CA GLU A 525 11.66 16.27 -2.81
C GLU A 525 12.23 16.82 -1.49
N THR A 526 11.44 16.78 -0.41
CA THR A 526 11.89 17.22 0.92
C THR A 526 13.04 16.36 1.44
N LEU A 527 12.92 15.03 1.36
CA LEU A 527 13.96 14.13 1.86
C LEU A 527 15.24 14.21 1.03
N TYR A 528 15.16 14.31 -0.31
CA TYR A 528 16.35 14.51 -1.16
C TYR A 528 17.07 15.82 -0.84
N LYS A 529 16.36 16.92 -0.60
CA LYS A 529 16.96 18.20 -0.23
C LYS A 529 17.65 18.12 1.13
N GLN A 530 17.00 17.54 2.13
CA GLN A 530 17.61 17.34 3.45
C GLN A 530 18.87 16.46 3.37
N ALA A 531 18.84 15.39 2.59
CA ALA A 531 20.01 14.55 2.34
C ALA A 531 21.15 15.34 1.66
N LEU A 532 20.81 16.22 0.70
CA LEU A 532 21.78 17.02 -0.04
C LEU A 532 22.44 18.06 0.86
N GLU A 533 21.65 18.80 1.63
CA GLU A 533 22.13 19.79 2.59
C GLU A 533 23.07 19.14 3.63
N MET A 534 22.72 17.98 4.19
CA MET A 534 23.59 17.26 5.13
C MET A 534 24.89 16.77 4.50
N ARG A 535 24.84 16.22 3.28
CA ARG A 535 26.07 15.80 2.59
C ARG A 535 26.95 17.01 2.28
N GLU A 536 26.36 18.10 1.79
CA GLU A 536 27.09 19.35 1.49
C GLU A 536 27.77 19.91 2.74
N GLU A 537 27.09 19.94 3.88
CA GLU A 537 27.66 20.37 5.17
C GLU A 537 28.87 19.53 5.58
N LYS A 538 28.82 18.19 5.38
CA LYS A 538 29.84 17.25 5.88
C LYS A 538 30.99 16.96 4.90
N LEU A 539 30.72 16.95 3.60
CA LEU A 539 31.68 16.56 2.55
C LEU A 539 32.09 17.72 1.64
N GLY A 540 31.30 18.79 1.60
CA GLY A 540 31.47 19.92 0.68
C GLY A 540 30.79 19.70 -0.69
N ALA A 541 30.42 20.79 -1.34
CA ALA A 541 29.58 20.80 -2.55
C ALA A 541 30.17 20.06 -3.78
N HIS A 542 31.49 19.87 -3.83
CA HIS A 542 32.19 19.26 -4.96
C HIS A 542 32.58 17.78 -4.73
N HIS A 543 32.10 17.15 -3.67
CA HIS A 543 32.40 15.74 -3.40
C HIS A 543 31.66 14.79 -4.36
N LEU A 544 32.31 13.69 -4.78
CA LEU A 544 31.74 12.73 -5.75
C LEU A 544 30.36 12.18 -5.34
N ASP A 545 30.16 11.97 -4.04
CA ASP A 545 28.92 11.43 -3.48
C ASP A 545 27.70 12.36 -3.60
N MET A 546 27.90 13.60 -4.07
CA MET A 546 26.80 14.48 -4.46
C MET A 546 26.17 14.05 -5.78
N ALA A 547 26.96 13.49 -6.70
CA ALA A 547 26.51 13.25 -8.07
C ALA A 547 25.29 12.31 -8.19
N PRO A 548 25.23 11.15 -7.51
CA PRO A 548 24.05 10.29 -7.55
C PRO A 548 22.80 10.99 -7.01
N LEU A 549 22.94 11.72 -5.91
CA LEU A 549 21.85 12.44 -5.25
C LEU A 549 21.31 13.57 -6.13
N LEU A 550 22.19 14.34 -6.77
CA LEU A 550 21.84 15.37 -7.75
C LEU A 550 21.12 14.78 -8.97
N CYS A 551 21.61 13.65 -9.49
CA CYS A 551 20.95 12.94 -10.58
C CYS A 551 19.55 12.45 -10.19
N ASP A 552 19.37 11.91 -8.98
CA ASP A 552 18.08 11.39 -8.54
C ASP A 552 17.06 12.49 -8.22
N LEU A 553 17.50 13.61 -7.65
CA LEU A 553 16.68 14.81 -7.53
C LEU A 553 16.34 15.40 -8.91
N GLY A 554 17.28 15.32 -9.86
CA GLY A 554 17.05 15.67 -11.27
C GLY A 554 16.00 14.77 -11.92
N ASN A 555 16.02 13.47 -11.64
CA ASN A 555 15.02 12.51 -12.12
C ASN A 555 13.63 12.86 -11.56
N LEU A 556 13.54 13.18 -10.26
CA LEU A 556 12.30 13.65 -9.64
C LEU A 556 11.78 14.93 -10.29
N TYR A 557 12.63 15.93 -10.54
CA TYR A 557 12.18 17.15 -11.24
C TYR A 557 11.79 16.89 -12.70
N ARG A 558 12.43 15.94 -13.38
CA ARG A 558 12.00 15.50 -14.71
C ARG A 558 10.62 14.86 -14.65
N GLU A 559 10.35 14.02 -13.66
CA GLU A 559 9.05 13.36 -13.46
C GLU A 559 7.94 14.33 -13.05
N GLN A 560 8.28 15.46 -12.44
CA GLN A 560 7.35 16.56 -12.15
C GLN A 560 7.19 17.57 -13.32
N GLY A 561 7.87 17.36 -14.46
CA GLY A 561 7.84 18.30 -15.59
C GLY A 561 8.71 19.56 -15.42
N LYS A 562 9.50 19.69 -14.35
CA LYS A 562 10.39 20.82 -14.05
C LYS A 562 11.74 20.68 -14.77
N TYR A 563 11.71 20.66 -16.10
CA TYR A 563 12.86 20.26 -16.93
C TYR A 563 14.10 21.13 -16.80
N GLU A 564 13.96 22.45 -16.64
CA GLU A 564 15.11 23.35 -16.47
C GLU A 564 15.87 23.08 -15.16
N ARG A 565 15.14 22.76 -14.08
CA ARG A 565 15.76 22.42 -12.78
C ARG A 565 16.48 21.09 -12.88
N ALA A 566 15.87 20.10 -13.53
CA ALA A 566 16.49 18.81 -13.78
C ALA A 566 17.80 18.95 -14.58
N GLU A 567 17.81 19.76 -15.64
CA GLU A 567 18.98 19.96 -16.49
C GLU A 567 20.18 20.50 -15.69
N LYS A 568 19.95 21.52 -14.86
CA LYS A 568 21.00 22.11 -14.00
C LYS A 568 21.61 21.08 -13.06
N LEU A 569 20.79 20.23 -12.43
CA LEU A 569 21.27 19.21 -11.50
C LEU A 569 22.11 18.13 -12.23
N TYR A 570 21.68 17.68 -13.40
CA TYR A 570 22.47 16.72 -14.19
C TYR A 570 23.80 17.32 -14.64
N GLN A 571 23.81 18.59 -15.04
CA GLN A 571 25.04 19.29 -15.44
C GLN A 571 26.00 19.45 -14.25
N GLN A 572 25.50 19.79 -13.06
CA GLN A 572 26.29 19.85 -11.83
C GLN A 572 26.88 18.48 -11.47
N ALA A 573 26.08 17.41 -11.53
CA ALA A 573 26.56 16.05 -11.28
C ALA A 573 27.67 15.64 -12.26
N LEU A 574 27.52 15.96 -13.55
CA LEU A 574 28.53 15.70 -14.57
C LEU A 574 29.80 16.53 -14.38
N GLU A 575 29.68 17.78 -13.94
CA GLU A 575 30.82 18.64 -13.65
C GLU A 575 31.67 18.06 -12.51
N ILE A 576 31.02 17.68 -11.40
CA ILE A 576 31.68 17.03 -10.26
C ILE A 576 32.40 15.75 -10.73
N GLN A 577 31.72 14.89 -11.48
CA GLN A 577 32.29 13.63 -11.96
C GLN A 577 33.45 13.81 -12.96
N ARG A 578 33.50 14.92 -13.71
CA ARG A 578 34.57 15.20 -14.68
C ARG A 578 35.81 15.84 -14.06
N GLN A 579 35.65 16.58 -12.97
CA GLN A 579 36.74 17.27 -12.28
C GLN A 579 37.62 16.30 -11.49
N GLU A 580 37.09 15.15 -11.08
CA GLU A 580 37.82 14.18 -10.27
C GLU A 580 38.50 13.09 -11.14
N PRO A 581 39.85 13.07 -11.20
CA PRO A 581 40.57 12.09 -12.00
C PRO A 581 40.41 10.68 -11.42
N GLY A 582 39.99 9.72 -12.27
CA GLY A 582 39.80 8.32 -11.86
C GLY A 582 38.34 7.91 -11.65
N VAL A 583 37.37 8.82 -11.81
CA VAL A 583 35.95 8.46 -11.83
C VAL A 583 35.70 7.43 -12.94
N GLN A 584 35.09 6.31 -12.57
CA GLN A 584 34.72 5.26 -13.51
C GLN A 584 33.83 5.84 -14.61
N GLN A 585 34.19 5.62 -15.88
CA GLN A 585 33.43 6.12 -17.03
C GLN A 585 31.95 5.70 -16.98
N LEU A 586 31.64 4.57 -16.35
CA LEU A 586 30.28 4.10 -16.10
C LEU A 586 29.44 5.04 -15.21
N LYS A 587 30.05 5.68 -14.19
CA LYS A 587 29.33 6.67 -13.36
C LYS A 587 28.94 7.91 -14.19
N ILE A 588 29.84 8.37 -15.06
CA ILE A 588 29.55 9.46 -16.00
C ILE A 588 28.45 9.05 -16.99
N ALA A 589 28.50 7.82 -17.50
CA ALA A 589 27.48 7.28 -18.41
C ALA A 589 26.07 7.29 -17.79
N SER A 590 25.94 6.99 -16.49
CA SER A 590 24.65 7.04 -15.79
C SER A 590 24.03 8.45 -15.77
N SER A 591 24.83 9.48 -15.47
CA SER A 591 24.41 10.88 -15.46
C SER A 591 24.09 11.38 -16.88
N LEU A 592 24.91 11.01 -17.88
CA LEU A 592 24.67 11.31 -19.29
C LEU A 592 23.37 10.67 -19.79
N LYS A 593 23.07 9.44 -19.38
CA LYS A 593 21.81 8.76 -19.70
C LYS A 593 20.60 9.51 -19.12
N ALA A 594 20.70 10.01 -17.89
CA ALA A 594 19.64 10.80 -17.28
C ALA A 594 19.39 12.12 -18.03
N LEU A 595 20.48 12.77 -18.47
CA LEU A 595 20.43 13.97 -19.32
C LEU A 595 19.84 13.67 -20.73
N ALA A 596 20.21 12.55 -21.36
CA ALA A 596 19.65 12.14 -22.64
C ALA A 596 18.13 11.89 -22.54
N ASN A 597 17.69 11.26 -21.45
CA ASN A 597 16.27 11.09 -21.15
C ASN A 597 15.54 12.43 -20.99
N LEU A 598 16.18 13.42 -20.36
CA LEU A 598 15.63 14.77 -20.25
C LEU A 598 15.50 15.44 -21.62
N TYR A 599 16.55 15.42 -22.45
CA TYR A 599 16.48 15.99 -23.80
C TYR A 599 15.44 15.31 -24.69
N ARG A 600 15.24 14.01 -24.52
CA ARG A 600 14.15 13.29 -25.19
C ARG A 600 12.78 13.84 -24.76
N ARG A 601 12.56 14.08 -23.46
CA ARG A 601 11.30 14.63 -22.92
C ARG A 601 11.05 16.10 -23.27
N GLN A 602 12.11 16.87 -23.53
CA GLN A 602 12.03 18.24 -24.03
C GLN A 602 11.84 18.33 -25.56
N GLY A 603 11.76 17.20 -26.28
CA GLY A 603 11.68 17.19 -27.75
C GLY A 603 13.00 17.52 -28.47
N LYS A 604 14.13 17.61 -27.75
CA LYS A 604 15.47 17.87 -28.31
C LYS A 604 16.11 16.58 -28.83
N PHE A 605 15.45 15.90 -29.76
CA PHE A 605 15.81 14.54 -30.19
C PHE A 605 17.22 14.41 -30.77
N LYS A 606 17.72 15.42 -31.50
CA LYS A 606 19.10 15.42 -32.04
C LYS A 606 20.15 15.38 -30.93
N GLN A 607 19.97 16.21 -29.90
CA GLN A 607 20.86 16.26 -28.74
C GLN A 607 20.77 14.97 -27.93
N ALA A 608 19.55 14.48 -27.67
CA ALA A 608 19.32 13.21 -26.99
C ALA A 608 20.03 12.04 -27.69
N GLY A 609 19.92 11.95 -29.02
CA GLY A 609 20.57 10.90 -29.81
C GLY A 609 22.09 10.93 -29.71
N HIS A 610 22.70 12.12 -29.77
CA HIS A 610 24.15 12.27 -29.60
C HIS A 610 24.60 11.81 -28.21
N VAL A 611 23.91 12.23 -27.15
CA VAL A 611 24.27 11.84 -25.77
C VAL A 611 24.05 10.34 -25.55
N TYR A 612 22.96 9.76 -26.06
CA TYR A 612 22.76 8.30 -25.98
C TYR A 612 23.85 7.52 -26.70
N GLN A 613 24.30 7.98 -27.87
CA GLN A 613 25.39 7.32 -28.60
C GLN A 613 26.70 7.33 -27.78
N GLN A 614 27.02 8.45 -27.12
CA GLN A 614 28.18 8.52 -26.22
C GLN A 614 28.05 7.55 -25.04
N VAL A 615 26.87 7.45 -24.43
CA VAL A 615 26.61 6.50 -23.33
C VAL A 615 26.76 5.06 -23.83
N LEU A 616 26.23 4.76 -25.02
CA LEU A 616 26.32 3.44 -25.63
C LEU A 616 27.77 3.02 -25.84
N GLU A 617 28.60 3.90 -26.42
CA GLU A 617 30.03 3.64 -26.62
C GLU A 617 30.77 3.33 -25.32
N ILE A 618 30.49 4.10 -24.25
CA ILE A 618 31.10 3.88 -22.93
C ILE A 618 30.66 2.53 -22.35
N GLN A 619 29.36 2.21 -22.40
CA GLN A 619 28.83 0.99 -21.80
C GLN A 619 29.20 -0.27 -22.59
N GLU A 620 29.22 -0.23 -23.92
CA GLU A 620 29.69 -1.35 -24.75
C GLU A 620 31.16 -1.67 -24.48
N GLN A 621 32.01 -0.65 -24.34
CA GLN A 621 33.43 -0.83 -24.02
C GLN A 621 33.67 -1.39 -22.61
N ALA A 622 32.87 -0.95 -21.63
CA ALA A 622 33.10 -1.30 -20.23
C ALA A 622 32.35 -2.57 -19.76
N LEU A 623 31.14 -2.81 -20.27
CA LEU A 623 30.23 -3.88 -19.82
C LEU A 623 29.92 -4.91 -20.90
N GLY A 624 30.18 -4.58 -22.17
CA GLY A 624 29.82 -5.39 -23.32
C GLY A 624 28.41 -5.07 -23.87
N PRO A 625 28.11 -5.55 -25.10
CA PRO A 625 26.88 -5.24 -25.81
C PRO A 625 25.64 -5.89 -25.17
N ASP A 626 25.77 -7.09 -24.61
CA ASP A 626 24.64 -7.87 -24.05
C ASP A 626 24.31 -7.51 -22.58
N HIS A 627 24.95 -6.49 -22.01
CA HIS A 627 24.69 -6.07 -20.64
C HIS A 627 23.34 -5.32 -20.50
N LEU A 628 22.65 -5.54 -19.38
CA LEU A 628 21.34 -4.93 -19.08
C LEU A 628 21.33 -3.40 -19.21
N GLU A 629 22.33 -2.73 -18.66
CA GLU A 629 22.43 -1.28 -18.77
C GLU A 629 22.60 -0.79 -20.21
N THR A 630 23.33 -1.55 -21.04
CA THR A 630 23.54 -1.27 -22.46
C THR A 630 22.22 -1.43 -23.24
N ALA A 631 21.42 -2.46 -22.92
CA ALA A 631 20.10 -2.66 -23.50
C ALA A 631 19.11 -1.53 -23.17
N CYS A 632 19.18 -0.96 -21.95
CA CYS A 632 18.37 0.20 -21.59
C CYS A 632 18.64 1.43 -22.47
N VAL A 633 19.89 1.63 -22.92
CA VAL A 633 20.24 2.71 -23.85
C VAL A 633 19.70 2.47 -25.24
N HIS A 634 19.73 1.21 -25.72
CA HIS A 634 19.09 0.83 -26.99
C HIS A 634 17.59 1.18 -26.98
N ASN A 635 16.89 0.95 -25.86
CA ASN A 635 15.49 1.31 -25.72
C ASN A 635 15.27 2.84 -25.86
N GLY A 636 16.14 3.66 -25.29
CA GLY A 636 16.12 5.12 -25.46
C GLY A 636 16.41 5.57 -26.89
N LEU A 637 17.41 4.96 -27.54
CA LEU A 637 17.76 5.19 -28.94
C LEU A 637 16.64 4.81 -29.90
N ALA A 638 15.87 3.75 -29.60
CA ALA A 638 14.72 3.36 -30.40
C ALA A 638 13.70 4.50 -30.50
N ILE A 639 13.31 5.09 -29.37
CA ILE A 639 12.36 6.21 -29.33
C ILE A 639 12.92 7.46 -30.01
N VAL A 640 14.20 7.79 -29.79
CA VAL A 640 14.82 8.94 -30.45
C VAL A 640 14.85 8.76 -31.96
N ASN A 641 15.21 7.57 -32.46
CA ASN A 641 15.20 7.28 -33.90
C ASN A 641 13.77 7.30 -34.46
N CYS A 642 12.79 6.81 -33.70
CA CYS A 642 11.38 6.87 -34.09
C CYS A 642 10.90 8.30 -34.28
N ASN A 643 11.17 9.19 -33.31
CA ASN A 643 10.83 10.61 -33.39
C ASN A 643 11.65 11.40 -34.44
N GLN A 644 12.75 10.82 -34.93
CA GLN A 644 13.51 11.38 -36.05
C GLN A 644 13.07 10.81 -37.41
N GLY A 645 12.09 9.90 -37.46
CA GLY A 645 11.63 9.24 -38.69
C GLY A 645 12.52 8.08 -39.18
N ASN A 646 13.52 7.67 -38.39
CA ASN A 646 14.41 6.55 -38.69
C ASN A 646 13.80 5.21 -38.23
N TYR A 647 12.62 4.85 -38.75
CA TYR A 647 11.80 3.75 -38.24
C TYR A 647 12.48 2.38 -38.28
N GLN A 648 13.28 2.09 -39.31
CA GLN A 648 14.01 0.81 -39.42
C GLN A 648 15.07 0.66 -38.31
N ARG A 649 15.84 1.71 -38.02
CA ARG A 649 16.81 1.70 -36.91
C ARG A 649 16.09 1.62 -35.57
N ALA A 650 14.97 2.32 -35.41
CA ALA A 650 14.15 2.28 -34.21
C ALA A 650 13.63 0.85 -33.91
N GLU A 651 13.21 0.12 -34.93
CA GLU A 651 12.80 -1.27 -34.82
C GLU A 651 13.96 -2.19 -34.41
N GLN A 652 15.14 -2.03 -35.03
CA GLN A 652 16.33 -2.80 -34.67
C GLN A 652 16.73 -2.60 -33.21
N PHE A 653 16.78 -1.34 -32.76
CA PHE A 653 17.12 -1.02 -31.37
C PHE A 653 16.09 -1.55 -30.36
N SER A 654 14.79 -1.43 -30.66
CA SER A 654 13.74 -1.90 -29.74
C SER A 654 13.69 -3.43 -29.65
N GLN A 655 13.83 -4.15 -30.77
CA GLN A 655 13.90 -5.62 -30.78
C GLN A 655 15.13 -6.15 -30.04
N TYR A 656 16.28 -5.49 -30.20
CA TYR A 656 17.50 -5.84 -29.48
C TYR A 656 17.30 -5.66 -27.96
N ALA A 657 16.84 -4.48 -27.54
CA ALA A 657 16.62 -4.17 -26.13
C ALA A 657 15.64 -5.16 -25.48
N LEU A 658 14.52 -5.45 -26.14
CA LEU A 658 13.53 -6.39 -25.63
C LEU A 658 14.12 -7.79 -25.43
N ARG A 659 14.87 -8.31 -26.42
CA ARG A 659 15.46 -9.65 -26.35
C ARG A 659 16.42 -9.79 -25.17
N VAL A 660 17.30 -8.80 -24.96
CA VAL A 660 18.28 -8.83 -23.87
C VAL A 660 17.58 -8.72 -22.51
N LEU A 661 16.63 -7.78 -22.37
CA LEU A 661 15.90 -7.57 -21.12
C LEU A 661 15.03 -8.78 -20.75
N GLU A 662 14.31 -9.37 -21.70
CA GLU A 662 13.50 -10.57 -21.47
C GLU A 662 14.36 -11.78 -21.07
N GLY A 663 15.52 -11.95 -21.73
CA GLY A 663 16.43 -13.06 -21.44
C GLY A 663 17.07 -12.98 -20.06
N ALA A 664 17.36 -11.76 -19.56
CA ALA A 664 18.08 -11.55 -18.31
C ALA A 664 17.17 -11.29 -17.09
N LEU A 665 16.04 -10.59 -17.26
CA LEU A 665 15.15 -10.21 -16.14
C LEU A 665 13.86 -11.05 -16.07
N GLY A 666 13.58 -11.82 -17.11
CA GLY A 666 12.34 -12.58 -17.25
C GLY A 666 11.17 -11.74 -17.79
N SER A 667 10.15 -12.42 -18.31
CA SER A 667 9.08 -11.81 -19.12
C SER A 667 8.11 -10.90 -18.37
N LYS A 668 8.15 -10.88 -17.03
CA LYS A 668 7.27 -10.09 -16.15
C LYS A 668 7.96 -8.87 -15.53
N HIS A 669 9.20 -8.57 -15.89
CA HIS A 669 9.92 -7.45 -15.30
C HIS A 669 9.38 -6.08 -15.81
N PRO A 670 9.27 -5.03 -14.96
CA PRO A 670 8.87 -3.69 -15.40
C PRO A 670 9.68 -3.12 -16.57
N ASP A 671 10.99 -3.39 -16.62
CA ASP A 671 11.85 -2.96 -17.74
C ASP A 671 11.49 -3.63 -19.07
N VAL A 672 11.05 -4.90 -19.03
CA VAL A 672 10.50 -5.59 -20.21
C VAL A 672 9.23 -4.90 -20.66
N ALA A 673 8.34 -4.55 -19.73
CA ALA A 673 7.13 -3.80 -20.07
C ALA A 673 7.43 -2.43 -20.69
N SER A 674 8.50 -1.75 -20.24
CA SER A 674 8.97 -0.50 -20.83
C SER A 674 9.52 -0.69 -22.25
N ALA A 675 10.27 -1.77 -22.51
CA ALA A 675 10.73 -2.11 -23.85
C ALA A 675 9.57 -2.45 -24.79
N LEU A 676 8.58 -3.24 -24.32
CA LEU A 676 7.36 -3.56 -25.07
C LEU A 676 6.56 -2.31 -25.45
N ASN A 677 6.34 -1.39 -24.50
CA ASN A 677 5.64 -0.14 -24.77
C ASN A 677 6.36 0.69 -25.83
N ASN A 678 7.69 0.76 -25.75
CA ASN A 678 8.47 1.54 -26.70
C ASN A 678 8.51 0.91 -28.09
N GLN A 679 8.59 -0.42 -28.19
CA GLN A 679 8.44 -1.12 -29.47
C GLN A 679 7.03 -0.94 -30.04
N ALA A 680 6.00 -0.93 -29.20
CA ALA A 680 4.63 -0.62 -29.63
C ALA A 680 4.51 0.79 -30.22
N ILE A 681 5.17 1.80 -29.63
CA ILE A 681 5.27 3.15 -30.21
C ILE A 681 5.90 3.10 -31.61
N VAL A 682 6.99 2.35 -31.79
CA VAL A 682 7.63 2.20 -33.10
C VAL A 682 6.67 1.59 -34.13
N TYR A 683 5.90 0.57 -33.76
CA TYR A 683 4.91 -0.03 -34.67
C TYR A 683 3.69 0.85 -34.91
N TYR A 684 3.24 1.60 -33.90
CA TYR A 684 2.18 2.59 -34.04
C TYR A 684 2.54 3.67 -35.08
N GLU A 685 3.74 4.25 -34.97
CA GLU A 685 4.23 5.27 -35.90
C GLU A 685 4.44 4.74 -37.34
N GLN A 686 4.68 3.42 -37.48
CA GLN A 686 4.73 2.75 -38.78
C GLN A 686 3.35 2.38 -39.34
N GLY A 687 2.26 2.63 -38.60
CA GLY A 687 0.89 2.24 -38.98
C GLY A 687 0.58 0.75 -38.80
N LYS A 688 1.44 -0.02 -38.13
CA LYS A 688 1.25 -1.44 -37.83
C LYS A 688 0.44 -1.62 -36.55
N TYR A 689 -0.82 -1.20 -36.59
CA TYR A 689 -1.67 -1.05 -35.41
C TYR A 689 -1.98 -2.36 -34.68
N GLU A 690 -2.17 -3.49 -35.38
CA GLU A 690 -2.42 -4.78 -34.73
C GLU A 690 -1.22 -5.25 -33.89
N GLN A 691 0.00 -5.05 -34.40
CA GLN A 691 1.23 -5.40 -33.69
C GLN A 691 1.46 -4.47 -32.49
N ALA A 692 1.15 -3.18 -32.62
CA ALA A 692 1.19 -2.24 -31.52
C ALA A 692 0.18 -2.59 -30.41
N GLU A 693 -1.03 -3.03 -30.78
CA GLU A 693 -2.09 -3.43 -29.84
C GLU A 693 -1.63 -4.56 -28.92
N GLU A 694 -1.06 -5.62 -29.49
CA GLU A 694 -0.56 -6.78 -28.74
C GLU A 694 0.52 -6.37 -27.72
N LEU A 695 1.50 -5.57 -28.17
CA LEU A 695 2.60 -5.12 -27.32
C LEU A 695 2.16 -4.15 -26.22
N TYR A 696 1.25 -3.22 -26.51
CA TYR A 696 0.68 -2.33 -25.50
C TYR A 696 -0.13 -3.09 -24.46
N GLN A 697 -0.96 -4.05 -24.86
CA GLN A 697 -1.72 -4.89 -23.93
C GLN A 697 -0.80 -5.70 -23.02
N ARG A 698 0.25 -6.30 -23.59
CA ARG A 698 1.24 -7.05 -22.81
C ARG A 698 2.01 -6.15 -21.84
N SER A 699 2.46 -4.98 -22.29
CA SER A 699 3.13 -3.98 -21.43
C SER A 699 2.23 -3.55 -20.28
N ARG A 700 0.97 -3.21 -20.57
CA ARG A 700 -0.04 -2.81 -19.60
C ARG A 700 -0.26 -3.91 -18.56
N SER A 701 -0.50 -5.15 -18.99
CA SER A 701 -0.75 -6.27 -18.07
C SER A 701 0.42 -6.50 -17.09
N ILE A 702 1.67 -6.41 -17.57
CA ILE A 702 2.85 -6.54 -16.70
C ILE A 702 2.92 -5.38 -15.69
N ARG A 703 2.71 -4.14 -16.15
CA ARG A 703 2.76 -2.95 -15.28
C ARG A 703 1.62 -2.93 -14.26
N GLU A 704 0.43 -3.37 -14.64
CA GLU A 704 -0.71 -3.53 -13.71
C GLU A 704 -0.38 -4.57 -12.64
N GLU A 705 0.13 -5.75 -13.02
CA GLU A 705 0.48 -6.82 -12.07
C GLU A 705 1.58 -6.39 -11.09
N VAL A 706 2.60 -5.64 -11.55
CA VAL A 706 3.80 -5.35 -10.74
C VAL A 706 3.76 -3.98 -10.06
N LEU A 707 3.28 -2.95 -10.74
CA LEU A 707 3.34 -1.55 -10.27
C LEU A 707 1.99 -1.02 -9.76
N GLY A 708 0.89 -1.69 -10.09
CA GLY A 708 -0.49 -1.25 -9.84
C GLY A 708 -1.03 -0.32 -10.94
N LEU A 709 -2.34 -0.08 -10.92
CA LEU A 709 -3.06 0.67 -11.98
C LEU A 709 -2.64 2.14 -12.07
N ASP A 710 -2.31 2.75 -10.94
CA ASP A 710 -2.06 4.20 -10.88
C ASP A 710 -0.59 4.56 -10.89
N HIS A 711 0.30 3.58 -11.13
CA HIS A 711 1.67 3.94 -11.39
C HIS A 711 1.73 4.80 -12.66
N PRO A 712 2.44 5.95 -12.67
CA PRO A 712 2.62 6.80 -13.85
C PRO A 712 2.91 6.02 -15.14
N ASP A 713 3.79 5.03 -15.09
CA ASP A 713 4.07 4.12 -16.21
C ASP A 713 2.88 3.27 -16.67
N THR A 714 2.06 2.75 -15.76
CA THR A 714 0.83 2.02 -16.10
C THR A 714 -0.16 2.96 -16.78
N ILE A 715 -0.35 4.16 -16.21
CA ILE A 715 -1.22 5.19 -16.78
C ILE A 715 -0.72 5.63 -18.17
N ALA A 716 0.59 5.76 -18.36
CA ALA A 716 1.19 6.03 -19.67
C ALA A 716 0.86 4.95 -20.70
N SER A 717 0.96 3.66 -20.33
CA SER A 717 0.56 2.55 -21.20
C SER A 717 -0.94 2.60 -21.54
N ILE A 718 -1.80 2.95 -20.59
CA ILE A 718 -3.24 3.12 -20.80
C ILE A 718 -3.51 4.28 -21.79
N SER A 719 -2.86 5.42 -21.61
CA SER A 719 -2.95 6.56 -22.53
C SER A 719 -2.52 6.20 -23.96
N ASN A 720 -1.44 5.43 -24.11
CA ASN A 720 -0.97 4.99 -25.42
C ASN A 720 -1.96 4.02 -26.09
N LEU A 721 -2.49 3.06 -25.34
CA LEU A 721 -3.52 2.14 -25.84
C LEU A 721 -4.81 2.87 -26.21
N ALA A 722 -5.20 3.89 -25.45
CA ALA A 722 -6.34 4.74 -25.78
C ALA A 722 -6.12 5.52 -27.08
N GLY A 723 -4.90 6.04 -27.29
CA GLY A 723 -4.49 6.70 -28.54
C GLY A 723 -4.58 5.77 -29.74
N LEU A 724 -4.14 4.51 -29.58
CA LEU A 724 -4.26 3.46 -30.60
C LEU A 724 -5.72 3.15 -30.95
N TYR A 725 -6.58 2.95 -29.95
CA TYR A 725 -8.01 2.71 -30.19
C TYR A 725 -8.71 3.90 -30.84
N CYS A 726 -8.26 5.13 -30.57
CA CYS A 726 -8.74 6.31 -31.26
C CYS A 726 -8.40 6.27 -32.76
N GLU A 727 -7.16 5.91 -33.13
CA GLU A 727 -6.75 5.75 -34.53
C GLU A 727 -7.52 4.63 -35.25
N GLN A 728 -7.85 3.54 -34.55
CA GLN A 728 -8.65 2.44 -35.09
C GLN A 728 -10.16 2.75 -35.16
N GLY A 729 -10.62 3.92 -34.72
CA GLY A 729 -12.03 4.29 -34.66
C GLY A 729 -12.84 3.59 -33.56
N LYS A 730 -12.18 2.87 -32.64
CA LYS A 730 -12.78 2.18 -31.48
C LYS A 730 -13.07 3.19 -30.35
N TYR A 731 -13.86 4.22 -30.65
CA TYR A 731 -14.02 5.39 -29.77
C TYR A 731 -14.58 5.10 -28.38
N ALA A 732 -15.42 4.08 -28.21
CA ALA A 732 -15.97 3.74 -26.89
C ALA A 732 -14.88 3.22 -25.94
N GLN A 733 -14.02 2.31 -26.43
CA GLN A 733 -12.90 1.77 -25.67
C GLN A 733 -11.83 2.84 -25.40
N ALA A 734 -11.55 3.68 -26.40
CA ALA A 734 -10.61 4.79 -26.26
C ALA A 734 -11.06 5.81 -25.20
N GLU A 735 -12.37 6.09 -25.11
CA GLU A 735 -12.93 7.04 -24.15
C GLU A 735 -12.84 6.53 -22.71
N GLU A 736 -13.18 5.26 -22.48
CA GLU A 736 -13.06 4.62 -21.18
C GLU A 736 -11.61 4.70 -20.66
N LEU A 737 -10.66 4.29 -21.48
CA LEU A 737 -9.23 4.33 -21.13
C LEU A 737 -8.72 5.76 -20.93
N SER A 738 -9.14 6.71 -21.76
CA SER A 738 -8.70 8.11 -21.64
C SER A 738 -9.29 8.80 -20.41
N LEU A 739 -10.55 8.54 -20.06
CA LEU A 739 -11.15 9.06 -18.84
C LEU A 739 -10.46 8.50 -17.61
N HIS A 740 -10.18 7.20 -17.61
CA HIS A 740 -9.42 6.55 -16.55
C HIS A 740 -8.04 7.19 -16.42
N ALA A 741 -7.26 7.22 -17.52
CA ALA A 741 -5.91 7.79 -17.51
C ALA A 741 -5.87 9.26 -17.09
N ARG A 742 -6.81 10.08 -17.57
CA ARG A 742 -6.91 11.50 -17.17
C ARG A 742 -7.01 11.62 -15.67
N SER A 743 -7.92 10.85 -15.09
CA SER A 743 -8.19 10.99 -13.68
C SER A 743 -7.04 10.54 -12.79
N GLN A 744 -6.35 9.47 -13.16
CA GLN A 744 -5.16 9.01 -12.44
C GLN A 744 -4.00 9.99 -12.60
N TRP A 745 -3.77 10.52 -13.80
CA TRP A 745 -2.73 11.54 -14.01
C TRP A 745 -2.98 12.83 -13.21
N VAL A 746 -4.22 13.31 -13.16
CA VAL A 746 -4.57 14.53 -12.41
C VAL A 746 -4.35 14.34 -10.91
N GLN A 747 -4.64 13.16 -10.38
CA GLN A 747 -4.46 12.92 -8.95
C GLN A 747 -2.99 12.58 -8.60
N ALA A 748 -2.26 11.89 -9.47
CA ALA A 748 -0.83 11.63 -9.25
C ALA A 748 0.03 12.89 -9.37
N LEU A 749 -0.15 13.69 -10.43
CA LEU A 749 0.77 14.77 -10.80
C LEU A 749 0.17 16.18 -10.73
N GLY A 750 -1.13 16.29 -10.43
CA GLY A 750 -1.88 17.54 -10.50
C GLY A 750 -2.36 17.83 -11.92
N ALA A 751 -3.40 18.67 -12.03
CA ALA A 751 -4.03 18.98 -13.33
C ALA A 751 -3.10 19.67 -14.34
N ASP A 752 -2.06 20.34 -13.83
CA ASP A 752 -1.17 21.20 -14.61
C ASP A 752 0.06 20.47 -15.17
N HIS A 753 0.24 19.17 -14.90
CA HIS A 753 1.40 18.41 -15.38
C HIS A 753 1.31 18.12 -16.89
N PRO A 754 2.41 18.16 -17.67
CA PRO A 754 2.38 17.89 -19.12
C PRO A 754 1.77 16.54 -19.49
N ASP A 755 1.95 15.50 -18.67
CA ASP A 755 1.39 14.17 -18.94
C ASP A 755 -0.15 14.10 -18.78
N THR A 756 -0.79 15.05 -18.06
CA THR A 756 -2.26 15.09 -17.94
C THR A 756 -2.94 15.55 -19.22
N ALA A 757 -2.19 16.18 -20.12
CA ALA A 757 -2.69 16.68 -21.40
C ALA A 757 -2.82 15.56 -22.45
N TYR A 758 -2.07 14.44 -22.37
CA TYR A 758 -2.25 13.35 -23.34
C TYR A 758 -3.65 12.70 -23.30
N PRO A 759 -4.22 12.35 -22.13
CA PRO A 759 -5.60 11.90 -22.08
C PRO A 759 -6.61 12.94 -22.57
N LEU A 760 -6.38 14.23 -22.31
CA LEU A 760 -7.24 15.31 -22.82
C LEU A 760 -7.18 15.38 -24.34
N LEU A 761 -6.01 15.24 -24.94
CA LEU A 761 -5.82 15.19 -26.38
C LEU A 761 -6.59 14.00 -26.99
N ASN A 762 -6.49 12.82 -26.37
CA ASN A 762 -7.23 11.63 -26.83
C ASN A 762 -8.75 11.84 -26.73
N LEU A 763 -9.25 12.41 -25.62
CA LEU A 763 -10.68 12.74 -25.48
C LEU A 763 -11.13 13.78 -26.51
N ALA A 764 -10.27 14.76 -26.84
CA ALA A 764 -10.55 15.74 -27.89
C ALA A 764 -10.66 15.06 -29.26
N ARG A 765 -9.73 14.16 -29.60
CA ARG A 765 -9.77 13.36 -30.84
C ARG A 765 -11.00 12.47 -30.92
N ILE A 766 -11.41 11.86 -29.81
CA ILE A 766 -12.64 11.06 -29.74
C ILE A 766 -13.89 11.92 -29.96
N ALA A 767 -13.99 13.07 -29.28
CA ALA A 767 -15.10 14.00 -29.45
C ALA A 767 -15.16 14.52 -30.89
N HIS A 768 -13.99 14.83 -31.48
CA HIS A 768 -13.84 15.24 -32.87
C HIS A 768 -14.36 14.18 -33.84
N GLY A 769 -13.92 12.93 -33.69
CA GLY A 769 -14.35 11.80 -34.53
C GLY A 769 -15.84 11.44 -34.41
N ARG A 770 -16.49 11.79 -33.29
CA ARG A 770 -17.93 11.64 -33.08
C ARG A 770 -18.77 12.84 -33.56
N GLY A 771 -18.13 13.90 -34.05
CA GLY A 771 -18.80 15.13 -34.50
C GLY A 771 -19.15 16.11 -33.37
N ASN A 772 -18.71 15.86 -32.13
CA ASN A 772 -18.92 16.75 -30.98
C ASN A 772 -17.87 17.87 -30.98
N TYR A 773 -17.91 18.75 -31.99
CA TYR A 773 -16.84 19.69 -32.24
C TYR A 773 -16.63 20.71 -31.11
N GLU A 774 -17.68 21.17 -30.42
CA GLU A 774 -17.54 22.15 -29.32
C GLU A 774 -16.75 21.58 -28.16
N GLN A 775 -17.04 20.34 -27.79
CA GLN A 775 -16.31 19.62 -26.75
C GLN A 775 -14.85 19.37 -27.19
N ALA A 776 -14.63 18.99 -28.45
CA ALA A 776 -13.30 18.78 -28.99
C ALA A 776 -12.45 20.06 -28.94
N GLU A 777 -13.03 21.20 -29.33
CA GLU A 777 -12.35 22.51 -29.31
C GLU A 777 -11.89 22.87 -27.90
N ALA A 778 -12.79 22.76 -26.92
CA ALA A 778 -12.48 23.06 -25.53
C ALA A 778 -11.33 22.20 -25.00
N LEU A 779 -11.35 20.89 -25.30
CA LEU A 779 -10.32 19.95 -24.87
C LEU A 779 -8.98 20.17 -25.60
N TYR A 780 -8.98 20.49 -26.90
CA TYR A 780 -7.76 20.83 -27.63
C TYR A 780 -7.13 22.13 -27.10
N LYS A 781 -7.93 23.17 -26.85
CA LYS A 781 -7.43 24.42 -26.25
C LYS A 781 -6.85 24.19 -24.86
N GLN A 782 -7.52 23.40 -24.02
CA GLN A 782 -7.01 23.04 -22.70
C GLN A 782 -5.68 22.27 -22.78
N THR A 783 -5.58 21.32 -23.71
CA THR A 783 -4.35 20.56 -23.97
C THR A 783 -3.21 21.50 -24.38
N LEU A 784 -3.49 22.40 -25.32
CA LEU A 784 -2.53 23.39 -25.83
C LEU A 784 -2.04 24.31 -24.71
N GLU A 785 -2.94 24.83 -23.88
CA GLU A 785 -2.60 25.71 -22.75
C GLU A 785 -1.66 25.01 -21.74
N ILE A 786 -1.94 23.75 -21.40
CA ILE A 786 -1.08 22.97 -20.50
C ILE A 786 0.31 22.81 -21.10
N TRP A 787 0.42 22.37 -22.35
CA TRP A 787 1.72 22.13 -22.99
C TRP A 787 2.51 23.41 -23.26
N GLU A 788 1.88 24.50 -23.70
CA GLU A 788 2.58 25.77 -23.91
C GLU A 788 3.16 26.31 -22.60
N ARG A 789 2.42 26.20 -21.50
CA ARG A 789 2.86 26.65 -20.18
C ARG A 789 3.98 25.78 -19.60
N THR A 790 3.95 24.47 -19.84
CA THR A 790 4.87 23.52 -19.18
C THR A 790 6.07 23.12 -20.03
N LEU A 791 5.87 22.87 -21.33
CA LEU A 791 6.89 22.42 -22.27
C LEU A 791 7.47 23.58 -23.10
N GLY A 792 6.77 24.71 -23.15
CA GLY A 792 7.10 25.86 -23.98
C GLY A 792 6.36 25.86 -25.33
N THR A 793 6.33 27.02 -25.99
CA THR A 793 5.51 27.27 -27.19
C THR A 793 6.01 26.59 -28.47
N GLU A 794 7.22 26.04 -28.45
CA GLU A 794 7.89 25.40 -29.60
C GLU A 794 8.09 23.88 -29.40
N HIS A 795 7.46 23.27 -28.39
CA HIS A 795 7.58 21.83 -28.18
C HIS A 795 6.88 21.02 -29.29
N PRO A 796 7.42 19.86 -29.75
CA PRO A 796 6.76 19.01 -30.74
C PRO A 796 5.29 18.65 -30.43
N ASP A 797 4.98 18.37 -29.17
CA ASP A 797 3.60 18.07 -28.72
C ASP A 797 2.65 19.26 -28.89
N VAL A 798 3.15 20.50 -28.72
CA VAL A 798 2.38 21.72 -29.02
C VAL A 798 2.03 21.76 -30.51
N ALA A 799 2.95 21.40 -31.40
CA ALA A 799 2.66 21.31 -32.83
C ALA A 799 1.59 20.26 -33.16
N GLU A 800 1.55 19.16 -32.42
CA GLU A 800 0.50 18.15 -32.56
C GLU A 800 -0.88 18.69 -32.17
N ALA A 801 -1.02 19.29 -30.98
CA ALA A 801 -2.27 19.92 -30.55
C ALA A 801 -2.75 21.01 -31.53
N LEU A 802 -1.82 21.85 -32.01
CA LEU A 802 -2.11 22.88 -33.00
C LEU A 802 -2.64 22.29 -34.31
N ASN A 803 -2.05 21.21 -34.81
CA ASN A 803 -2.50 20.55 -36.05
C ASN A 803 -3.91 19.97 -35.89
N TYR A 804 -4.23 19.35 -34.75
CA TYR A 804 -5.58 18.82 -34.52
C TYR A 804 -6.62 19.93 -34.36
N LEU A 805 -6.30 21.01 -33.64
CA LEU A 805 -7.18 22.17 -33.54
C LEU A 805 -7.38 22.85 -34.91
N ALA A 806 -6.35 22.90 -35.74
CA ALA A 806 -6.45 23.38 -37.12
C ALA A 806 -7.38 22.50 -37.96
N ASN A 807 -7.26 21.17 -37.85
CA ASN A 807 -8.15 20.20 -38.52
C ASN A 807 -9.61 20.39 -38.09
N LEU A 808 -9.86 20.69 -36.81
CA LEU A 808 -11.20 21.00 -36.30
C LEU A 808 -11.78 22.28 -36.93
N TYR A 809 -11.01 23.37 -36.95
CA TYR A 809 -11.44 24.63 -37.57
C TYR A 809 -11.64 24.51 -39.08
N TYR A 810 -10.79 23.72 -39.76
CA TYR A 810 -10.97 23.39 -41.16
C TYR A 810 -12.34 22.72 -41.41
N GLN A 811 -12.73 21.74 -40.59
CA GLN A 811 -14.02 21.06 -40.73
C GLN A 811 -15.25 21.92 -40.41
N ARG A 812 -15.05 23.05 -39.72
CA ARG A 812 -16.09 24.06 -39.44
C ARG A 812 -16.11 25.21 -40.43
N ASP A 813 -15.30 25.14 -41.49
CA ASP A 813 -15.09 26.21 -42.46
C ASP A 813 -14.48 27.51 -41.87
N GLU A 814 -13.85 27.42 -40.70
CA GLU A 814 -13.15 28.52 -40.03
C GLU A 814 -11.71 28.67 -40.54
N TYR A 815 -11.56 28.84 -41.85
CA TYR A 815 -10.28 28.68 -42.55
C TYR A 815 -9.16 29.63 -42.11
N GLN A 816 -9.50 30.86 -41.69
CA GLN A 816 -8.49 31.82 -41.22
C GLN A 816 -7.82 31.36 -39.92
N GLN A 817 -8.59 30.78 -38.99
CA GLN A 817 -8.04 30.27 -37.74
C GLN A 817 -7.20 29.02 -37.99
N ALA A 818 -7.69 28.10 -38.83
CA ALA A 818 -6.95 26.90 -39.22
C ALA A 818 -5.60 27.23 -39.87
N GLU A 819 -5.54 28.24 -40.74
CA GLU A 819 -4.31 28.67 -41.43
C GLU A 819 -3.19 29.07 -40.45
N VAL A 820 -3.52 29.91 -39.47
CA VAL A 820 -2.54 30.38 -38.47
C VAL A 820 -1.97 29.21 -37.67
N LEU A 821 -2.85 28.26 -37.30
CA LEU A 821 -2.44 27.09 -36.53
C LEU A 821 -1.59 26.10 -37.35
N TYR A 822 -1.92 25.84 -38.62
CA TYR A 822 -1.09 25.01 -39.49
C TYR A 822 0.28 25.62 -39.74
N GLN A 823 0.37 26.93 -39.98
CA GLN A 823 1.65 27.62 -40.17
C GLN A 823 2.55 27.45 -38.94
N ARG A 824 1.98 27.65 -37.76
CA ARG A 824 2.71 27.50 -36.50
C ARG A 824 3.10 26.04 -36.24
N ALA A 825 2.21 25.08 -36.46
CA ALA A 825 2.50 23.66 -36.32
C ALA A 825 3.62 23.22 -37.27
N LEU A 826 3.58 23.67 -38.53
CA LEU A 826 4.58 23.37 -39.54
C LEU A 826 5.95 23.96 -39.16
N PHE A 827 5.98 25.23 -38.74
CA PHE A 827 7.22 25.88 -38.29
C PHE A 827 7.89 25.10 -37.15
N ILE A 828 7.13 24.75 -36.11
CA ILE A 828 7.67 23.98 -34.97
C ILE A 828 8.22 22.63 -35.44
N ARG A 829 7.47 21.90 -36.29
CA ARG A 829 7.91 20.60 -36.82
C ARG A 829 9.20 20.74 -37.65
N GLU A 830 9.34 21.79 -38.46
CA GLU A 830 10.53 22.03 -39.28
C GLU A 830 11.78 22.40 -38.47
N VAL A 831 11.61 23.05 -37.32
CA VAL A 831 12.72 23.39 -36.41
C VAL A 831 13.23 22.14 -35.67
N HIS A 832 12.33 21.31 -35.16
CA HIS A 832 12.69 20.22 -34.24
C HIS A 832 12.88 18.85 -34.90
N LEU A 833 12.23 18.61 -36.04
CA LEU A 833 12.30 17.32 -36.74
C LEU A 833 13.22 17.40 -37.97
N PRO A 834 13.70 16.25 -38.48
CA PRO A 834 14.40 16.23 -39.77
C PRO A 834 13.50 16.74 -40.91
N PRO A 835 14.04 17.42 -41.93
CA PRO A 835 13.23 18.00 -43.03
C PRO A 835 12.34 17.00 -43.78
N ARG A 836 12.74 15.73 -43.78
CA ARG A 836 12.01 14.60 -44.35
C ARG A 836 11.42 13.77 -43.21
N HIS A 837 10.37 14.29 -42.58
CA HIS A 837 9.66 13.60 -41.49
C HIS A 837 8.17 13.44 -41.82
N LEU A 838 7.58 12.29 -41.49
CA LEU A 838 6.18 12.00 -41.84
C LEU A 838 5.18 12.96 -41.19
N LEU A 839 5.44 13.45 -39.98
CA LEU A 839 4.63 14.51 -39.35
C LEU A 839 4.66 15.83 -40.12
N ILE A 840 5.79 16.21 -40.72
CA ILE A 840 5.86 17.40 -41.60
C ILE A 840 4.98 17.16 -42.83
N ALA A 841 5.10 15.99 -43.45
CA ALA A 841 4.27 15.63 -44.61
C ALA A 841 2.77 15.61 -44.29
N GLN A 842 2.38 15.16 -43.09
CA GLN A 842 0.99 15.19 -42.65
C GLN A 842 0.48 16.62 -42.49
N THR A 843 1.22 17.51 -41.82
CA THR A 843 0.82 18.92 -41.70
C THR A 843 0.75 19.62 -43.06
N LEU A 844 1.70 19.34 -43.96
CA LEU A 844 1.68 19.87 -45.31
C LEU A 844 0.44 19.41 -46.09
N TYR A 845 0.07 18.13 -45.97
CA TYR A 845 -1.14 17.60 -46.57
C TYR A 845 -2.41 18.25 -46.00
N ASP A 846 -2.53 18.33 -44.67
CA ASP A 846 -3.69 18.95 -44.01
C ASP A 846 -3.80 20.44 -44.39
N PHE A 847 -2.66 21.14 -44.46
CA PHE A 847 -2.62 22.54 -44.87
C PHE A 847 -2.93 22.72 -46.38
N ALA A 848 -2.52 21.78 -47.23
CA ALA A 848 -2.89 21.77 -48.64
C ALA A 848 -4.39 21.60 -48.85
N MET A 849 -5.04 20.74 -48.05
CA MET A 849 -6.50 20.58 -48.06
C MET A 849 -7.22 21.90 -47.71
N LEU A 850 -6.70 22.64 -46.72
CA LEU A 850 -7.20 23.98 -46.38
C LEU A 850 -7.03 24.96 -47.56
N ARG A 851 -5.85 25.02 -48.17
CA ARG A 851 -5.58 25.89 -49.33
C ARG A 851 -6.50 25.59 -50.50
N GLN A 852 -6.75 24.31 -50.77
CA GLN A 852 -7.68 23.87 -51.79
C GLN A 852 -9.12 24.34 -51.49
N ALA A 853 -9.58 24.23 -50.24
CA ALA A 853 -10.89 24.73 -49.84
C ALA A 853 -11.03 26.26 -49.96
N GLN A 854 -9.93 27.00 -49.76
CA GLN A 854 -9.85 28.44 -50.02
C GLN A 854 -9.73 28.81 -51.52
N SER A 855 -9.81 27.83 -52.44
CA SER A 855 -9.58 28.01 -53.88
C SER A 855 -8.16 28.50 -54.24
N ARG A 856 -7.19 28.35 -53.34
CA ARG A 856 -5.76 28.65 -53.56
C ARG A 856 -5.03 27.43 -54.11
N ASN A 857 -5.44 26.99 -55.31
CA ASN A 857 -5.03 25.71 -55.88
C ASN A 857 -3.52 25.60 -56.19
N GLU A 858 -2.86 26.70 -56.57
CA GLU A 858 -1.40 26.71 -56.81
C GLU A 858 -0.61 26.47 -55.52
N GLU A 859 -1.00 27.14 -54.44
CA GLU A 859 -0.40 26.93 -53.11
C GLU A 859 -0.67 25.51 -52.59
N ALA A 860 -1.91 25.03 -52.75
CA ALA A 860 -2.28 23.66 -52.38
C ALA A 860 -1.44 22.62 -53.13
N LEU A 861 -1.24 22.81 -54.44
CA LEU A 861 -0.44 21.91 -55.27
C LEU A 861 1.02 21.87 -54.79
N ALA A 862 1.62 23.02 -54.47
CA ALA A 862 2.99 23.09 -53.96
C ALA A 862 3.14 22.33 -52.62
N LEU A 863 2.18 22.49 -51.71
CA LEU A 863 2.16 21.81 -50.42
C LEU A 863 1.95 20.29 -50.58
N TYR A 864 1.01 19.86 -51.43
CA TYR A 864 0.82 18.44 -51.72
C TYR A 864 2.05 17.81 -52.36
N GLN A 865 2.71 18.50 -53.29
CA GLN A 865 3.90 17.99 -53.95
C GLN A 865 5.03 17.76 -52.93
N ARG A 866 5.24 18.72 -52.03
CA ARG A 866 6.21 18.60 -50.94
C ARG A 866 5.85 17.46 -49.98
N ALA A 867 4.57 17.30 -49.65
CA ALA A 867 4.10 16.19 -48.82
C ALA A 867 4.31 14.83 -49.51
N LEU A 868 4.07 14.75 -50.82
CA LEU A 868 4.29 13.56 -51.63
C LEU A 868 5.77 13.18 -51.69
N ASP A 869 6.65 14.15 -51.95
CA ASP A 869 8.09 13.91 -52.04
C ASP A 869 8.62 13.27 -50.74
N ILE A 870 8.20 13.80 -49.58
CA ILE A 870 8.58 13.27 -48.27
C ILE A 870 8.01 11.85 -48.07
N ARG A 871 6.72 11.64 -48.35
CA ARG A 871 6.06 10.35 -48.13
C ARG A 871 6.60 9.24 -49.04
N GLN A 872 6.79 9.55 -50.33
CA GLN A 872 7.34 8.62 -51.31
C GLN A 872 8.72 8.11 -50.88
N GLU A 873 9.57 8.97 -50.32
CA GLU A 873 10.91 8.58 -49.90
C GLU A 873 10.90 7.69 -48.66
N ILE A 874 10.05 7.98 -47.67
CA ILE A 874 10.08 7.31 -46.36
C ILE A 874 9.27 6.01 -46.35
N VAL A 875 8.05 6.04 -46.89
CA VAL A 875 7.10 4.89 -46.83
C VAL A 875 6.81 4.28 -48.20
N GLY A 876 7.19 4.96 -49.29
CA GLY A 876 7.03 4.44 -50.64
C GLY A 876 5.59 4.49 -51.18
N TRP A 877 5.43 4.01 -52.41
CA TRP A 877 4.18 4.06 -53.17
C TRP A 877 3.05 3.14 -52.67
N HIS A 878 3.37 2.18 -51.80
CA HIS A 878 2.40 1.22 -51.28
C HIS A 878 1.62 1.77 -50.08
N ASP A 879 2.05 2.90 -49.51
CA ASP A 879 1.36 3.56 -48.41
C ASP A 879 0.03 4.20 -48.88
N PRO A 880 -1.12 3.87 -48.25
CA PRO A 880 -2.42 4.41 -48.64
C PRO A 880 -2.49 5.94 -48.62
N ARG A 881 -1.83 6.58 -47.67
CA ARG A 881 -1.84 8.04 -47.55
C ARG A 881 -1.02 8.71 -48.66
N THR A 882 0.07 8.08 -49.10
CA THR A 882 0.85 8.51 -50.28
C THR A 882 -0.01 8.51 -51.54
N ASN A 883 -0.78 7.45 -51.75
CA ASN A 883 -1.71 7.36 -52.87
C ASN A 883 -2.84 8.40 -52.81
N GLU A 884 -3.35 8.72 -51.63
CA GLU A 884 -4.32 9.80 -51.46
C GLU A 884 -3.72 11.17 -51.83
N VAL A 885 -2.48 11.47 -51.44
CA VAL A 885 -1.80 12.72 -51.86
C VAL A 885 -1.69 12.78 -53.39
N CYS A 886 -1.29 11.69 -54.05
CA CYS A 886 -1.24 11.63 -55.51
C CYS A 886 -2.61 11.88 -56.16
N LYS A 887 -3.66 11.29 -55.60
CA LYS A 887 -5.04 11.50 -56.07
C LYS A 887 -5.44 12.96 -55.97
N ARG A 888 -5.13 13.64 -54.86
CA ARG A 888 -5.39 15.08 -54.69
C ARG A 888 -4.63 15.94 -55.70
N ILE A 889 -3.36 15.64 -55.94
CA ILE A 889 -2.55 16.30 -56.97
C ILE A 889 -3.18 16.14 -58.36
N ARG A 890 -3.58 14.91 -58.74
CA ARG A 890 -4.23 14.64 -60.04
C ARG A 890 -5.53 15.43 -60.22
N ILE A 891 -6.35 15.48 -59.16
CA ILE A 891 -7.60 16.26 -59.15
C ILE A 891 -7.32 17.75 -59.40
N LEU A 892 -6.33 18.34 -58.73
CA LEU A 892 -5.96 19.74 -58.93
C LEU A 892 -5.37 20.03 -60.31
N GLN A 893 -4.71 19.04 -60.93
CA GLN A 893 -4.15 19.13 -62.27
C GLN A 893 -5.17 18.82 -63.39
N GLY A 894 -6.42 18.50 -63.06
CA GLY A 894 -7.48 18.23 -64.03
C GLY A 894 -7.35 16.87 -64.75
N LYS A 895 -6.61 15.91 -64.20
CA LYS A 895 -6.48 14.54 -64.74
C LYS A 895 -7.57 13.63 -64.16
N SER A 896 -8.30 12.89 -65.00
CA SER A 896 -9.40 12.02 -64.58
C SER A 896 -8.91 10.79 -63.78
N GLN A 897 -9.79 10.16 -62.97
CA GLN A 897 -9.43 9.09 -62.02
C GLN A 897 -8.86 7.80 -62.63
N GLU A 898 -8.87 7.63 -63.96
CA GLU A 898 -8.50 6.39 -64.65
C GLU A 898 -7.08 6.37 -65.27
N GLU A 899 -6.32 7.47 -65.17
CA GLU A 899 -4.87 7.55 -65.50
C GLU A 899 -4.06 7.74 -64.21
#